data_AF-A0A918LUC2-F1
#
_entry.id   AF-A0A918LUC2-F1
#
_cell.length_a   1.000
_cell.length_b   1.000
_cell.length_c   1.000
_cell.angle_alpha   90.00
_cell.angle_beta   90.00
_cell.angle_gamma   90.00
#
_symmetry.space_group_name_H-M   'P 1'
#
loop_
_entity.id
_entity.type
_entity.pdbx_description
1 polymer ?
#
loop_
_entity_poly.entity_id
_entity_poly.type
_entity_poly.pdbx_seq_one_letter_code
_entity_poly.pdbx_strand_id
1 'polypeptide(L)'
;MRDMNEDATAHAGQRAVAESIERGGGDGGGLSVTELLALVAQDAREAAVEPGAPGGAADSSVPDVEGLAAAIAKAAGRYLPAGHLAPDADFFDAGGSSVHAVELAAELERDLGVELELDDVFADARPVGLARRWLETAGAAASLALPAPPAAPAVLPAPRSGDGTSAGTRAESAPGTRAESDPGTRAETAPGTRAESALGTRAETAPVTRAETAPGTPTTADLPPLTATAAVATAATVATARREDLDQILADLALADRLPFVRPPEPVPPRRILLTGATGFLGGHMLLDLLRHSDAHVHCLVRAADVETATARLGESLRRNRLPWNAEIRRRVTVLPGDIREPRLGLSDELWHTLAQELDSVVGVAAAVDFLRGYRSLRRSNVLGALTLAELAATGRPKPLHHISSIAVFNEVGITSLGEDDHLAHVDRLVAGYDQSKWAAEAALRRARDHGLVVSALRPGGIGGHTKTGAHNALDLSSGLISAFGRFRTVPAFRHLNVAPVDWVSRVAGAVVCEPDAWGFDYNLTGVPQTLDDVVRDMALGGMHVRVHDWDEWRADTLARLEADPVPELAFLTRVLTSPTALKLCEATLTGPAAEGERTAALVEALGLPPAARYDAQAQLRTFERLADDGLARLPDKDDQPYLWFTETTEGTVRPLDGGRTDGAPCSMSLTLSLASMYQLVRERRLDVTGRVDCPAAHPEPLTVVRGDVWVRPDEGIPHRHGTKHQLLRYRLRLRAQDGELWWLEGHKYARARRDLWRQTRTLTVELGREGGPATLAGEVVVPADSYVRDQVDGIQVAPHLTGQEKRAAKLTWLAWFGLEMGRGLLGPFARAGADLLDLRRTPNPTEHHR
;
A
#
# COMPACT_ATOMS: atom_id res chain seq x y z
N MET A 1 33.19 -49.94 20.54
CA MET A 1 34.53 -49.83 19.89
C MET A 1 34.75 -50.90 18.80
N ARG A 2 33.69 -51.48 18.23
CA ARG A 2 33.73 -52.19 16.95
C ARG A 2 32.73 -51.58 15.96
N ASP A 3 31.61 -51.06 16.47
CA ASP A 3 30.54 -50.35 15.75
C ASP A 3 30.88 -48.87 15.41
N MET A 4 32.17 -48.57 15.18
CA MET A 4 32.64 -47.22 14.78
C MET A 4 33.45 -47.26 13.47
N ASN A 5 33.47 -48.40 12.78
CA ASN A 5 34.30 -48.61 11.57
C ASN A 5 33.51 -48.88 10.29
N GLU A 6 32.17 -48.97 10.32
CA GLU A 6 31.36 -49.22 9.11
C GLU A 6 30.90 -47.92 8.42
N ASP A 7 30.79 -46.80 9.13
CA ASP A 7 30.48 -45.48 8.52
C ASP A 7 31.70 -44.80 7.85
N ALA A 8 32.91 -45.33 8.05
CA ALA A 8 34.15 -44.71 7.54
C ALA A 8 34.36 -44.89 6.02
N THR A 9 33.73 -45.90 5.40
CA THR A 9 33.85 -46.20 3.96
C THR A 9 32.83 -45.44 3.12
N ALA A 10 31.60 -45.22 3.62
CA ALA A 10 30.55 -44.50 2.89
C ALA A 10 30.93 -43.05 2.55
N HIS A 11 31.63 -42.36 3.46
CA HIS A 11 32.05 -40.97 3.24
C HIS A 11 33.35 -40.81 2.42
N ALA A 12 34.05 -41.88 2.08
CA ALA A 12 35.28 -41.79 1.27
C ALA A 12 34.98 -41.40 -0.19
N GLY A 13 33.93 -41.98 -0.80
CA GLY A 13 33.54 -41.69 -2.18
C GLY A 13 33.03 -40.25 -2.36
N GLN A 14 32.18 -39.78 -1.46
CA GLN A 14 31.61 -38.43 -1.52
C GLN A 14 32.67 -37.33 -1.36
N ARG A 15 33.71 -37.55 -0.54
CA ARG A 15 34.85 -36.62 -0.41
C ARG A 15 35.68 -36.53 -1.68
N ALA A 16 35.95 -37.66 -2.33
CA ALA A 16 36.73 -37.69 -3.57
C ALA A 16 36.01 -36.96 -4.73
N VAL A 17 34.68 -37.02 -4.78
CA VAL A 17 33.87 -36.28 -5.76
C VAL A 17 33.89 -34.77 -5.45
N ALA A 18 33.74 -34.37 -4.18
CA ALA A 18 33.80 -32.97 -3.77
C ALA A 18 35.18 -32.33 -4.05
N GLU A 19 36.28 -33.01 -3.71
CA GLU A 19 37.64 -32.52 -3.96
C GLU A 19 38.03 -32.42 -5.45
N SER A 20 37.30 -33.13 -6.32
CA SER A 20 37.46 -33.03 -7.79
C SER A 20 36.75 -31.79 -8.36
N ILE A 21 35.66 -31.35 -7.73
CA ILE A 21 34.86 -30.20 -8.16
C ILE A 21 35.50 -28.86 -7.74
N GLU A 22 36.18 -28.81 -6.58
CA GLU A 22 36.81 -27.58 -6.09
C GLU A 22 38.08 -27.15 -6.87
N ARG A 23 38.72 -28.06 -7.62
CA ARG A 23 39.90 -27.73 -8.44
C ARG A 23 39.49 -27.41 -9.87
N GLY A 24 39.14 -26.13 -10.08
CA GLY A 24 38.77 -25.59 -11.39
C GLY A 24 39.76 -25.93 -12.51
N GLY A 25 39.22 -26.19 -13.70
CA GLY A 25 39.91 -26.90 -14.78
C GLY A 25 41.21 -26.26 -15.29
N GLY A 26 42.19 -27.13 -15.54
CA GLY A 26 43.45 -26.82 -16.23
C GLY A 26 44.19 -28.11 -16.57
N ASP A 27 44.13 -28.51 -17.84
CA ASP A 27 44.86 -29.59 -18.52
C ASP A 27 44.93 -31.00 -17.87
N GLY A 28 44.13 -31.92 -18.43
CA GLY A 28 44.51 -33.34 -18.58
C GLY A 28 43.96 -34.34 -17.55
N GLY A 29 42.73 -34.84 -17.77
CA GLY A 29 42.29 -36.13 -17.20
C GLY A 29 41.02 -36.14 -16.33
N GLY A 30 40.05 -35.25 -16.56
CA GLY A 30 38.74 -35.30 -15.89
C GLY A 30 37.69 -36.11 -16.66
N LEU A 31 36.86 -36.88 -15.95
CA LEU A 31 35.70 -37.60 -16.51
C LEU A 31 34.61 -36.64 -17.01
N SER A 32 33.91 -37.03 -18.07
CA SER A 32 32.81 -36.24 -18.64
C SER A 32 31.53 -36.31 -17.80
N VAL A 33 30.65 -35.31 -17.97
CA VAL A 33 29.32 -35.27 -17.34
C VAL A 33 28.51 -36.53 -17.64
N THR A 34 28.67 -37.11 -18.83
CA THR A 34 28.00 -38.35 -19.25
C THR A 34 28.49 -39.58 -18.47
N GLU A 35 29.77 -39.64 -18.11
CA GLU A 35 30.36 -40.72 -17.30
C GLU A 35 29.98 -40.59 -15.82
N LEU A 36 29.86 -39.35 -15.32
CA LEU A 36 29.31 -39.04 -13.99
C LEU A 36 27.84 -39.49 -13.87
N LEU A 37 27.02 -39.26 -14.89
CA LEU A 37 25.63 -39.73 -14.94
C LEU A 37 25.52 -41.27 -15.02
N ALA A 38 26.47 -41.94 -15.69
CA ALA A 38 26.49 -43.40 -15.76
C ALA A 38 26.79 -44.07 -14.41
N LEU A 39 27.66 -43.47 -13.59
CA LEU A 39 27.97 -43.96 -12.25
C LEU A 39 26.78 -43.82 -11.29
N VAL A 40 26.07 -42.69 -11.32
CA VAL A 40 24.84 -42.47 -10.52
C VAL A 40 23.72 -43.45 -10.93
N ALA A 41 23.66 -43.83 -12.22
CA ALA A 41 22.72 -44.83 -12.72
C ALA A 41 23.05 -46.29 -12.33
N GLN A 42 24.26 -46.57 -11.81
CA GLN A 42 24.64 -47.90 -11.33
C GLN A 42 24.24 -48.14 -9.86
N ASP A 43 24.45 -47.17 -8.96
CA ASP A 43 24.00 -47.26 -7.55
C ASP A 43 22.48 -47.47 -7.44
N ALA A 44 21.71 -46.89 -8.36
CA ALA A 44 20.25 -47.07 -8.41
C ALA A 44 19.78 -48.48 -8.81
N ARG A 45 20.69 -49.41 -9.17
CA ARG A 45 20.35 -50.77 -9.63
C ARG A 45 20.60 -51.89 -8.63
N GLU A 46 21.30 -51.67 -7.52
CA GLU A 46 21.56 -52.71 -6.51
C GLU A 46 20.57 -52.71 -5.33
N ALA A 47 19.64 -51.75 -5.27
CA ALA A 47 18.64 -51.63 -4.19
C ALA A 47 17.31 -52.37 -4.44
N ALA A 48 17.19 -53.15 -5.52
CA ALA A 48 15.95 -53.84 -5.89
C ALA A 48 16.07 -55.38 -5.71
N VAL A 49 15.59 -55.88 -4.57
CA VAL A 49 15.34 -57.31 -4.33
C VAL A 49 13.83 -57.59 -4.48
N GLU A 50 13.49 -58.72 -5.11
CA GLU A 50 12.13 -59.07 -5.56
C GLU A 50 11.05 -59.08 -4.46
N PRO A 51 9.79 -58.91 -4.87
CA PRO A 51 8.86 -60.04 -4.70
C PRO A 51 8.16 -60.44 -6.00
N GLY A 52 7.86 -61.75 -6.12
CA GLY A 52 7.36 -62.36 -7.36
C GLY A 52 5.90 -62.05 -7.72
N ALA A 53 5.58 -62.28 -9.00
CA ALA A 53 4.22 -62.24 -9.54
C ALA A 53 3.36 -63.41 -8.98
N PRO A 54 2.02 -63.24 -8.96
CA PRO A 54 1.28 -63.62 -10.17
C PRO A 54 0.36 -62.50 -10.68
N GLY A 55 0.05 -62.55 -11.98
CA GLY A 55 -0.72 -61.51 -12.65
C GLY A 55 -2.20 -61.45 -12.23
N GLY A 56 -2.68 -60.23 -11.99
CA GLY A 56 -4.07 -59.82 -12.11
C GLY A 56 -4.14 -58.68 -13.14
N ALA A 57 -5.27 -58.54 -13.85
CA ALA A 57 -5.42 -57.49 -14.84
C ALA A 57 -5.26 -56.09 -14.20
N ALA A 58 -4.69 -55.15 -14.95
CA ALA A 58 -4.67 -53.75 -14.56
C ALA A 58 -6.12 -53.26 -14.45
N ASP A 59 -6.58 -53.06 -13.21
CA ASP A 59 -7.88 -52.46 -12.95
C ASP A 59 -7.81 -50.98 -13.34
N SER A 60 -8.56 -50.58 -14.37
CA SER A 60 -8.68 -49.18 -14.76
C SER A 60 -9.70 -48.46 -13.89
N SER A 61 -9.58 -48.62 -12.57
CA SER A 61 -10.30 -47.86 -11.57
C SER A 61 -9.74 -46.44 -11.52
N VAL A 62 -10.65 -45.47 -11.67
CA VAL A 62 -10.37 -44.06 -11.36
C VAL A 62 -9.83 -44.01 -9.92
N PRO A 63 -8.70 -43.33 -9.66
CA PRO A 63 -8.09 -43.35 -8.33
C PRO A 63 -9.09 -42.86 -7.30
N ASP A 64 -9.29 -43.63 -6.23
CA ASP A 64 -10.22 -43.22 -5.19
C ASP A 64 -9.71 -41.96 -4.47
N VAL A 65 -10.65 -41.24 -3.84
CA VAL A 65 -10.37 -39.96 -3.18
C VAL A 65 -9.30 -40.10 -2.09
N GLU A 66 -9.23 -41.24 -1.40
CA GLU A 66 -8.29 -41.47 -0.29
C GLU A 66 -6.88 -41.75 -0.79
N GLY A 67 -6.74 -42.57 -1.83
CA GLY A 67 -5.47 -42.85 -2.51
C GLY A 67 -4.86 -41.60 -3.14
N LEU A 68 -5.68 -40.81 -3.85
CA LEU A 68 -5.23 -39.52 -4.42
C LEU A 68 -4.89 -38.50 -3.32
N ALA A 69 -5.71 -38.40 -2.26
CA ALA A 69 -5.41 -37.52 -1.13
C ALA A 69 -4.11 -37.93 -0.40
N ALA A 70 -3.83 -39.23 -0.25
CA ALA A 70 -2.58 -39.71 0.33
C ALA A 70 -1.36 -39.38 -0.55
N ALA A 71 -1.50 -39.48 -1.88
CA ALA A 71 -0.45 -39.08 -2.82
C ALA A 71 -0.17 -37.56 -2.74
N ILE A 72 -1.23 -36.73 -2.76
CA ILE A 72 -1.11 -35.27 -2.61
C ILE A 72 -0.51 -34.89 -1.25
N ALA A 73 -0.91 -35.55 -0.16
CA ALA A 73 -0.37 -35.32 1.18
C ALA A 73 1.14 -35.64 1.27
N LYS A 74 1.59 -36.71 0.59
CA LYS A 74 3.00 -37.10 0.50
C LYS A 74 3.84 -36.12 -0.33
N ALA A 75 3.29 -35.58 -1.42
CA ALA A 75 3.93 -34.50 -2.19
C ALA A 75 4.04 -33.22 -1.35
N ALA A 76 2.92 -32.76 -0.79
CA ALA A 76 2.82 -31.56 0.04
C ALA A 76 3.79 -31.59 1.24
N GLY A 77 3.97 -32.75 1.88
CA GLY A 77 4.90 -32.94 3.00
C GLY A 77 6.33 -32.47 2.74
N ARG A 78 6.83 -32.56 1.50
CA ARG A 78 8.20 -32.16 1.12
C ARG A 78 8.46 -30.66 1.31
N TYR A 79 7.41 -29.84 1.24
CA TYR A 79 7.48 -28.38 1.31
C TYR A 79 7.15 -27.81 2.70
N LEU A 80 7.00 -28.69 3.70
CA LEU A 80 6.57 -28.33 5.05
C LEU A 80 7.69 -28.54 6.07
N PRO A 81 7.82 -27.68 7.11
CA PRO A 81 8.83 -27.85 8.16
C PRO A 81 8.77 -29.19 8.89
N ALA A 82 7.60 -29.82 8.93
CA ALA A 82 7.38 -31.13 9.56
C ALA A 82 7.71 -32.33 8.64
N GLY A 83 7.95 -32.11 7.35
CA GLY A 83 8.19 -33.18 6.35
C GLY A 83 6.97 -34.03 5.98
N HIS A 84 5.79 -33.76 6.54
CA HIS A 84 4.55 -34.51 6.32
C HIS A 84 3.31 -33.61 6.45
N LEU A 85 2.19 -34.06 5.86
CA LEU A 85 0.86 -33.46 5.96
C LEU A 85 -0.18 -34.58 6.17
N ALA A 86 -1.19 -34.36 7.00
CA ALA A 86 -2.34 -35.27 7.08
C ALA A 86 -3.33 -35.00 5.93
N PRO A 87 -4.06 -36.00 5.40
CA PRO A 87 -4.94 -35.80 4.23
C PRO A 87 -6.05 -34.75 4.43
N ASP A 88 -6.43 -34.45 5.67
CA ASP A 88 -7.42 -33.47 6.09
C ASP A 88 -6.82 -32.16 6.64
N ALA A 89 -5.49 -32.08 6.79
CA ALA A 89 -4.80 -30.87 7.25
C ALA A 89 -4.58 -29.88 6.09
N ASP A 90 -4.82 -28.59 6.36
CA ASP A 90 -4.56 -27.53 5.39
C ASP A 90 -3.06 -27.27 5.28
N PHE A 91 -2.55 -27.33 4.04
CA PHE A 91 -1.13 -27.15 3.72
C PHE A 91 -0.54 -25.86 4.30
N PHE A 92 -1.29 -24.76 4.25
CA PHE A 92 -0.78 -23.47 4.69
C PHE A 92 -0.76 -23.34 6.22
N ASP A 93 -1.72 -23.97 6.91
CA ASP A 93 -1.71 -24.05 8.37
C ASP A 93 -0.51 -24.85 8.90
N ALA A 94 -0.09 -25.89 8.17
CA ALA A 94 1.09 -26.70 8.45
C ALA A 94 2.43 -25.99 8.16
N GLY A 95 2.41 -24.74 7.68
CA GLY A 95 3.59 -23.92 7.39
C GLY A 95 3.92 -23.77 5.90
N GLY A 96 3.08 -24.27 5.01
CA GLY A 96 3.21 -24.08 3.57
C GLY A 96 3.14 -22.60 3.17
N SER A 97 3.98 -22.20 2.21
CA SER A 97 3.98 -20.85 1.66
C SER A 97 3.20 -20.81 0.33
N SER A 98 2.76 -19.61 -0.06
CA SER A 98 2.10 -19.40 -1.36
C SER A 98 3.07 -19.52 -2.55
N VAL A 99 4.38 -19.69 -2.31
CA VAL A 99 5.36 -20.11 -3.32
C VAL A 99 5.40 -21.63 -3.40
N HIS A 100 5.48 -22.30 -2.25
CA HIS A 100 5.46 -23.76 -2.18
C HIS A 100 4.16 -24.37 -2.74
N ALA A 101 3.04 -23.64 -2.67
CA ALA A 101 1.79 -24.07 -3.31
C ALA A 101 1.88 -24.11 -4.85
N VAL A 102 2.66 -23.23 -5.46
CA VAL A 102 2.91 -23.24 -6.92
C VAL A 102 3.86 -24.38 -7.27
N GLU A 103 4.92 -24.58 -6.48
CA GLU A 103 5.85 -25.70 -6.65
C GLU A 103 5.14 -27.05 -6.49
N LEU A 104 4.25 -27.16 -5.50
CA LEU A 104 3.38 -28.32 -5.27
C LEU A 104 2.46 -28.56 -6.47
N ALA A 105 1.74 -27.55 -6.97
CA ALA A 105 0.87 -27.72 -8.14
C ALA A 105 1.66 -28.26 -9.36
N ALA A 106 2.84 -27.69 -9.63
CA ALA A 106 3.71 -28.13 -10.72
C ALA A 106 4.37 -29.51 -10.48
N GLU A 107 4.51 -29.95 -9.23
CA GLU A 107 4.91 -31.32 -8.90
C GLU A 107 3.75 -32.31 -9.12
N LEU A 108 2.53 -31.97 -8.68
CA LEU A 108 1.34 -32.82 -8.82
C LEU A 108 0.98 -33.06 -10.29
N GLU A 109 1.08 -32.02 -11.13
CA GLU A 109 0.94 -32.14 -12.59
C GLU A 109 1.99 -33.09 -13.17
N ARG A 110 3.28 -32.88 -12.85
CA ARG A 110 4.42 -33.62 -13.42
C ARG A 110 4.50 -35.08 -12.97
N ASP A 111 4.35 -35.32 -11.68
CA ASP A 111 4.65 -36.62 -11.04
C ASP A 111 3.39 -37.50 -10.94
N LEU A 112 2.18 -36.91 -10.92
CA LEU A 112 0.90 -37.64 -10.77
C LEU A 112 -0.08 -37.41 -11.93
N GLY A 113 0.17 -36.47 -12.86
CA GLY A 113 -0.79 -36.09 -13.89
C GLY A 113 -1.99 -35.30 -13.35
N VAL A 114 -1.86 -34.72 -12.16
CA VAL A 114 -2.94 -34.06 -11.42
C VAL A 114 -2.86 -32.55 -11.66
N GLU A 115 -3.39 -32.12 -12.79
CA GLU A 115 -3.50 -30.71 -13.17
C GLU A 115 -4.49 -29.98 -12.24
N LEU A 116 -3.98 -29.04 -11.42
CA LEU A 116 -4.78 -28.25 -10.48
C LEU A 116 -4.63 -26.77 -10.80
N GLU A 117 -5.77 -26.10 -10.99
CA GLU A 117 -5.82 -24.64 -11.02
C GLU A 117 -5.31 -24.05 -9.69
N LEU A 118 -4.43 -23.05 -9.77
CA LEU A 118 -3.83 -22.45 -8.57
C LEU A 118 -4.90 -21.84 -7.64
N ASP A 119 -5.93 -21.21 -8.21
CA ASP A 119 -7.06 -20.66 -7.46
C ASP A 119 -7.83 -21.77 -6.68
N ASP A 120 -7.77 -23.04 -7.09
CA ASP A 120 -8.34 -24.18 -6.34
C ASP A 120 -7.40 -24.76 -5.29
N VAL A 121 -6.08 -24.66 -5.49
CA VAL A 121 -5.10 -24.92 -4.42
C VAL A 121 -5.24 -23.89 -3.31
N PHE A 122 -5.36 -22.61 -3.67
CA PHE A 122 -5.53 -21.54 -2.68
C PHE A 122 -6.89 -21.55 -1.99
N ALA A 123 -7.96 -22.02 -2.63
CA ALA A 123 -9.30 -22.07 -2.03
C ALA A 123 -9.38 -23.00 -0.81
N ASP A 124 -8.81 -24.20 -0.90
CA ASP A 124 -8.88 -25.24 0.13
C ASP A 124 -7.74 -26.24 -0.07
N ALA A 125 -6.60 -25.99 0.57
CA ALA A 125 -5.33 -26.70 0.34
C ALA A 125 -5.20 -28.00 1.15
N ARG A 126 -6.34 -28.64 1.49
CA ARG A 126 -6.35 -29.97 2.11
C ARG A 126 -6.24 -31.03 1.00
N PRO A 127 -5.35 -32.03 1.12
CA PRO A 127 -5.20 -33.08 0.12
C PRO A 127 -6.52 -33.76 -0.28
N VAL A 128 -7.41 -34.02 0.69
CA VAL A 128 -8.76 -34.58 0.43
C VAL A 128 -9.70 -33.63 -0.33
N GLY A 129 -9.54 -32.31 -0.16
CA GLY A 129 -10.31 -31.30 -0.90
C GLY A 129 -9.85 -31.20 -2.36
N LEU A 130 -8.54 -31.20 -2.58
CA LEU A 130 -7.92 -31.18 -3.90
C LEU A 130 -8.22 -32.47 -4.68
N ALA A 131 -8.10 -33.63 -4.03
CA ALA A 131 -8.44 -34.92 -4.63
C ALA A 131 -9.89 -34.98 -5.14
N ARG A 132 -10.86 -34.52 -4.33
CA ARG A 132 -12.28 -34.47 -4.73
C ARG A 132 -12.51 -33.55 -5.92
N ARG A 133 -12.02 -32.30 -5.87
CA ARG A 133 -12.21 -31.34 -6.97
C ARG A 133 -11.60 -31.83 -8.28
N TRP A 134 -10.39 -32.39 -8.23
CA TRP A 134 -9.76 -32.95 -9.43
C TRP A 134 -10.58 -34.11 -10.02
N LEU A 135 -11.07 -35.02 -9.18
CA LEU A 135 -11.91 -36.14 -9.61
C LEU A 135 -13.28 -35.70 -10.15
N GLU A 136 -13.87 -34.64 -9.59
CA GLU A 136 -15.11 -34.03 -10.09
C GLU A 136 -14.90 -33.41 -11.48
N THR A 137 -13.82 -32.65 -11.68
CA THR A 137 -13.46 -32.03 -12.97
C THR A 137 -13.07 -33.09 -14.02
N ALA A 138 -12.25 -34.07 -13.66
CA ALA A 138 -11.86 -35.18 -14.53
C ALA A 138 -13.06 -36.07 -14.90
N GLY A 139 -13.98 -36.31 -13.95
CA GLY A 139 -15.24 -37.02 -14.19
C GLY A 139 -16.20 -36.27 -15.11
N ALA A 140 -16.30 -34.94 -14.97
CA ALA A 140 -17.08 -34.10 -15.87
C ALA A 140 -16.50 -34.09 -17.30
N ALA A 141 -15.17 -34.00 -17.44
CA ALA A 141 -14.47 -34.11 -18.72
C ALA A 141 -14.70 -35.49 -19.38
N ALA A 142 -14.64 -36.58 -18.60
CA ALA A 142 -14.93 -37.93 -19.09
C ALA A 142 -16.39 -38.09 -19.53
N SER A 143 -17.35 -37.46 -18.83
CA SER A 143 -18.77 -37.49 -19.20
C SER A 143 -19.08 -36.73 -20.49
N LEU A 144 -18.26 -35.74 -20.86
CA LEU A 144 -18.38 -34.99 -22.12
C LEU A 144 -17.78 -35.74 -23.32
N ALA A 145 -17.01 -36.82 -23.09
CA ALA A 145 -16.34 -37.60 -24.12
C ALA A 145 -17.13 -38.81 -24.65
N LEU A 146 -18.36 -39.03 -24.19
CA LEU A 146 -19.21 -40.13 -24.67
C LEU A 146 -19.74 -39.84 -26.08
N PRO A 147 -19.58 -40.76 -27.05
CA PRO A 147 -20.05 -40.55 -28.42
C PRO A 147 -21.59 -40.55 -28.50
N ALA A 148 -22.13 -39.56 -29.21
CA ALA A 148 -23.58 -39.42 -29.39
C ALA A 148 -24.21 -40.64 -30.10
N PRO A 149 -25.41 -41.10 -29.69
CA PRO A 149 -26.10 -42.19 -30.37
C PRO A 149 -26.51 -41.78 -31.80
N PRO A 150 -26.53 -42.72 -32.77
CA PRO A 150 -26.79 -42.40 -34.17
C PRO A 150 -28.22 -41.88 -34.38
N ALA A 151 -28.34 -40.80 -35.17
CA ALA A 151 -29.60 -40.10 -35.40
C ALA A 151 -30.64 -40.96 -36.14
N ALA A 152 -31.86 -40.99 -35.63
CA ALA A 152 -33.03 -41.54 -36.32
C ALA A 152 -33.49 -40.60 -37.47
N PRO A 153 -34.06 -41.14 -38.57
CA PRO A 153 -34.32 -40.35 -39.78
C PRO A 153 -35.47 -39.35 -39.62
N ALA A 154 -35.30 -38.17 -40.23
CA ALA A 154 -36.25 -37.08 -40.17
C ALA A 154 -37.54 -37.37 -40.96
N VAL A 155 -38.70 -37.13 -40.33
CA VAL A 155 -40.01 -37.13 -40.99
C VAL A 155 -40.41 -35.69 -41.33
N LEU A 156 -40.53 -35.39 -42.63
CA LEU A 156 -41.09 -34.14 -43.14
C LEU A 156 -42.62 -34.11 -43.01
N PRO A 157 -43.20 -32.92 -42.81
CA PRO A 157 -44.36 -32.52 -43.61
C PRO A 157 -44.14 -31.24 -44.42
N ALA A 158 -44.94 -31.10 -45.48
CA ALA A 158 -44.84 -30.10 -46.54
C ALA A 158 -45.71 -28.83 -46.25
N PRO A 159 -45.89 -27.86 -47.19
CA PRO A 159 -45.99 -26.44 -46.85
C PRO A 159 -47.42 -25.83 -46.71
N ARG A 160 -47.42 -24.52 -46.40
CA ARG A 160 -48.54 -23.66 -45.98
C ARG A 160 -49.53 -23.22 -47.08
N SER A 161 -50.78 -22.99 -46.65
CA SER A 161 -51.76 -21.96 -47.11
C SER A 161 -52.88 -21.89 -46.05
N GLY A 162 -53.73 -20.86 -45.90
CA GLY A 162 -53.89 -19.54 -46.53
C GLY A 162 -54.94 -18.73 -45.72
N ASP A 163 -55.29 -17.51 -46.17
CA ASP A 163 -56.02 -16.50 -45.38
C ASP A 163 -57.47 -16.82 -44.94
N GLY A 164 -57.80 -16.36 -43.72
CA GLY A 164 -58.88 -15.41 -43.43
C GLY A 164 -60.36 -15.70 -43.77
N THR A 165 -61.23 -15.70 -42.75
CA THR A 165 -62.57 -15.05 -42.83
C THR A 165 -63.19 -14.76 -41.46
N SER A 166 -64.03 -13.73 -41.40
CA SER A 166 -64.75 -13.23 -40.22
C SER A 166 -66.23 -13.63 -40.18
N ALA A 167 -66.85 -13.80 -39.00
CA ALA A 167 -68.25 -13.38 -38.73
C ALA A 167 -68.73 -13.62 -37.27
N GLY A 168 -69.42 -12.62 -36.69
CA GLY A 168 -70.51 -12.80 -35.70
C GLY A 168 -70.13 -13.10 -34.22
N THR A 169 -70.91 -12.73 -33.20
CA THR A 169 -72.20 -11.97 -33.16
C THR A 169 -72.41 -11.28 -31.78
N ARG A 170 -73.24 -10.23 -31.76
CA ARG A 170 -73.99 -9.65 -30.61
C ARG A 170 -74.83 -10.72 -29.85
N ALA A 171 -75.42 -10.55 -28.66
CA ALA A 171 -75.49 -9.54 -27.57
C ALA A 171 -75.66 -10.36 -26.24
N GLU A 172 -75.79 -9.84 -25.01
CA GLU A 172 -76.92 -9.10 -24.38
C GLU A 172 -76.53 -8.73 -22.93
N SER A 173 -76.72 -7.48 -22.50
CA SER A 173 -77.70 -7.02 -21.48
C SER A 173 -77.33 -7.22 -19.99
N ALA A 174 -77.42 -6.11 -19.22
CA ALA A 174 -77.26 -6.04 -17.76
C ALA A 174 -78.63 -5.94 -17.07
N PRO A 175 -78.72 -6.03 -15.72
CA PRO A 175 -78.65 -4.84 -14.83
C PRO A 175 -77.70 -5.07 -13.62
N GLY A 176 -77.22 -4.08 -12.86
CA GLY A 176 -77.96 -3.08 -12.04
C GLY A 176 -78.31 -3.71 -10.67
N THR A 177 -78.04 -3.13 -9.49
CA THR A 177 -77.81 -1.71 -9.12
C THR A 177 -77.18 -1.60 -7.70
N ARG A 178 -76.42 -0.51 -7.42
CA ARG A 178 -76.47 0.46 -6.27
C ARG A 178 -76.84 -0.01 -4.82
N ALA A 179 -76.37 0.63 -3.73
CA ALA A 179 -75.44 1.76 -3.49
C ALA A 179 -75.14 1.94 -1.97
N GLU A 180 -74.29 2.93 -1.64
CA GLU A 180 -74.25 3.70 -0.36
C GLU A 180 -73.73 2.98 0.91
N SER A 181 -73.08 3.63 1.89
CA SER A 181 -72.70 5.05 2.08
C SER A 181 -71.50 5.23 3.05
N ASP A 182 -70.84 6.39 2.95
CA ASP A 182 -69.79 6.97 3.83
C ASP A 182 -70.46 7.71 5.04
N PRO A 183 -69.86 8.59 5.89
CA PRO A 183 -68.44 8.90 6.21
C PRO A 183 -68.14 9.21 7.72
N GLY A 184 -66.87 9.57 8.02
CA GLY A 184 -66.48 10.53 9.10
C GLY A 184 -66.10 9.91 10.46
N THR A 185 -65.31 10.54 11.35
CA THR A 185 -64.53 11.82 11.36
C THR A 185 -63.45 11.69 12.48
N ARG A 186 -62.53 12.61 12.84
CA ARG A 186 -62.35 14.07 12.65
C ARG A 186 -60.84 14.43 12.74
N ALA A 187 -60.49 15.73 12.70
CA ALA A 187 -59.20 16.32 13.13
C ALA A 187 -59.45 17.52 14.08
N GLU A 188 -58.43 17.97 14.83
CA GLU A 188 -58.31 19.24 15.58
C GLU A 188 -56.85 19.33 16.12
N THR A 189 -56.14 20.43 16.35
CA THR A 189 -56.00 21.82 15.83
C THR A 189 -54.83 22.45 16.64
N ALA A 190 -54.08 23.41 16.10
CA ALA A 190 -53.13 24.25 16.87
C ALA A 190 -53.85 25.47 17.50
N PRO A 191 -53.26 26.16 18.51
CA PRO A 191 -52.39 27.35 18.26
C PRO A 191 -51.23 27.49 19.29
N GLY A 192 -50.30 28.47 19.29
CA GLY A 192 -49.95 29.56 18.36
C GLY A 192 -49.05 30.65 19.00
N THR A 193 -48.24 31.33 18.16
CA THR A 193 -47.64 32.70 18.33
C THR A 193 -46.64 33.06 19.47
N ARG A 194 -45.38 33.33 19.08
CA ARG A 194 -44.61 34.62 19.13
C ARG A 194 -43.09 34.33 19.11
N ALA A 195 -42.15 35.15 18.64
CA ALA A 195 -42.00 36.31 17.75
C ALA A 195 -40.61 36.92 18.12
N GLU A 196 -40.01 37.74 17.22
CA GLU A 196 -38.77 38.53 17.45
C GLU A 196 -37.44 37.72 17.45
N SER A 197 -36.31 38.19 16.88
CA SER A 197 -36.05 39.35 16.01
C SER A 197 -34.86 39.08 15.06
N ALA A 198 -34.62 39.96 14.10
CA ALA A 198 -33.58 39.81 13.07
C ALA A 198 -32.47 40.88 13.16
N LEU A 199 -31.27 40.53 12.72
CA LEU A 199 -30.15 41.36 12.23
C LEU A 199 -29.23 40.38 11.47
N GLY A 200 -29.02 40.45 10.15
CA GLY A 200 -28.42 41.55 9.39
C GLY A 200 -26.90 41.29 9.31
N THR A 201 -26.27 41.03 8.15
CA THR A 201 -26.10 42.03 7.09
C THR A 201 -25.66 41.43 5.74
N ARG A 202 -26.36 41.83 4.67
CA ARG A 202 -26.02 41.95 3.22
C ARG A 202 -24.89 41.10 2.59
N ALA A 203 -25.26 40.41 1.51
CA ALA A 203 -24.47 40.33 0.28
C ALA A 203 -25.09 41.29 -0.77
N GLU A 204 -24.26 41.93 -1.62
CA GLU A 204 -24.73 42.87 -2.66
C GLU A 204 -24.93 42.19 -4.03
N THR A 205 -25.78 42.81 -4.86
CA THR A 205 -26.36 42.23 -6.08
C THR A 205 -25.75 42.78 -7.37
N ALA A 206 -25.44 41.88 -8.30
CA ALA A 206 -25.71 41.88 -9.77
C ALA A 206 -25.45 43.17 -10.62
N PRO A 207 -25.12 43.01 -11.93
CA PRO A 207 -26.19 42.73 -12.90
C PRO A 207 -25.84 41.73 -14.01
N VAL A 208 -26.88 41.14 -14.60
CA VAL A 208 -26.83 40.29 -15.80
C VAL A 208 -27.21 41.12 -17.03
N THR A 209 -26.46 41.01 -18.13
CA THR A 209 -26.86 41.54 -19.44
C THR A 209 -26.67 40.53 -20.57
N ARG A 210 -27.81 40.08 -21.09
CA ARG A 210 -28.15 39.82 -22.51
C ARG A 210 -27.11 39.10 -23.41
N ALA A 211 -27.46 37.89 -23.84
CA ALA A 211 -26.76 37.14 -24.88
C ALA A 211 -27.45 37.25 -26.25
N GLU A 212 -26.68 37.25 -27.34
CA GLU A 212 -27.15 37.03 -28.71
C GLU A 212 -26.26 36.03 -29.47
N THR A 213 -26.91 35.00 -30.00
CA THR A 213 -26.60 34.21 -31.22
C THR A 213 -25.21 33.58 -31.43
N ALA A 214 -25.20 32.24 -31.48
CA ALA A 214 -24.34 31.42 -32.33
C ALA A 214 -25.19 30.30 -32.98
N PRO A 215 -24.89 29.81 -34.22
CA PRO A 215 -25.83 28.99 -34.98
C PRO A 215 -25.47 27.48 -35.07
N GLY A 216 -26.50 26.66 -35.27
CA GLY A 216 -26.43 25.49 -36.17
C GLY A 216 -26.21 24.10 -35.54
N THR A 217 -27.31 23.39 -35.26
CA THR A 217 -27.32 21.94 -35.05
C THR A 217 -28.03 21.27 -36.24
N PRO A 218 -27.45 20.26 -36.92
CA PRO A 218 -28.15 19.49 -37.94
C PRO A 218 -28.99 18.37 -37.33
N THR A 219 -30.16 18.13 -37.91
CA THR A 219 -31.17 17.15 -37.47
C THR A 219 -30.83 15.73 -37.92
N THR A 220 -31.21 14.74 -37.13
CA THR A 220 -31.11 13.30 -37.45
C THR A 220 -32.16 12.86 -38.47
N ALA A 221 -31.72 12.21 -39.57
CA ALA A 221 -32.55 11.36 -40.42
C ALA A 221 -31.70 10.28 -41.13
N ASP A 222 -32.30 9.09 -41.28
CA ASP A 222 -31.96 7.98 -42.19
C ASP A 222 -30.57 7.31 -42.12
N LEU A 223 -30.51 6.19 -41.39
CA LEU A 223 -29.66 5.03 -41.71
C LEU A 223 -30.51 3.73 -41.62
N PRO A 224 -30.28 2.73 -42.50
CA PRO A 224 -31.17 1.58 -42.66
C PRO A 224 -31.03 0.51 -41.56
N PRO A 225 -32.06 -0.34 -41.35
CA PRO A 225 -32.08 -1.32 -40.27
C PRO A 225 -31.14 -2.51 -40.55
N LEU A 226 -30.12 -2.68 -39.71
CA LEU A 226 -29.40 -3.95 -39.63
C LEU A 226 -30.24 -4.98 -38.84
N THR A 227 -30.31 -6.18 -39.38
CA THR A 227 -31.18 -7.28 -38.93
C THR A 227 -30.94 -7.67 -37.48
N ALA A 228 -31.99 -7.60 -36.65
CA ALA A 228 -31.99 -8.15 -35.31
C ALA A 228 -32.11 -9.69 -35.35
N THR A 229 -31.01 -10.37 -35.02
CA THR A 229 -31.01 -11.80 -34.73
C THR A 229 -30.09 -12.09 -33.54
N ALA A 230 -30.62 -12.76 -32.52
CA ALA A 230 -29.89 -13.30 -31.35
C ALA A 230 -29.22 -12.30 -30.38
N ALA A 231 -29.92 -11.23 -29.99
CA ALA A 231 -29.69 -10.61 -28.67
C ALA A 231 -30.42 -11.44 -27.58
N VAL A 232 -29.89 -12.63 -27.26
CA VAL A 232 -30.29 -13.36 -26.04
C VAL A 232 -29.50 -12.78 -24.87
N ALA A 233 -30.19 -12.48 -23.77
CA ALA A 233 -29.62 -11.75 -22.64
C ALA A 233 -28.41 -12.47 -22.00
N THR A 234 -27.22 -11.91 -22.17
CA THR A 234 -26.16 -12.03 -21.17
C THR A 234 -26.50 -11.12 -20.00
N ALA A 235 -27.32 -11.63 -19.08
CA ALA A 235 -27.32 -11.09 -17.72
C ALA A 235 -25.88 -11.21 -17.19
N ALA A 236 -25.30 -10.10 -16.73
CA ALA A 236 -23.99 -10.15 -16.10
C ALA A 236 -24.06 -11.12 -14.91
N THR A 237 -23.29 -12.20 -14.99
CA THR A 237 -23.30 -13.23 -13.95
C THR A 237 -22.72 -12.64 -12.69
N VAL A 238 -23.58 -12.24 -11.75
CA VAL A 238 -23.16 -11.72 -10.44
C VAL A 238 -22.23 -12.77 -9.83
N ALA A 239 -20.99 -12.38 -9.56
CA ALA A 239 -19.99 -13.29 -9.04
C ALA A 239 -20.36 -13.67 -7.60
N THR A 240 -20.81 -14.90 -7.39
CA THR A 240 -21.21 -15.39 -6.08
C THR A 240 -20.06 -16.08 -5.34
N ALA A 241 -20.15 -16.08 -4.01
CA ALA A 241 -19.37 -16.97 -3.15
C ALA A 241 -19.52 -18.43 -3.57
N ARG A 242 -18.49 -19.25 -3.32
CA ARG A 242 -18.57 -20.71 -3.48
C ARG A 242 -19.57 -21.26 -2.45
N ARG A 243 -20.39 -22.25 -2.83
CA ARG A 243 -21.46 -22.74 -1.95
C ARG A 243 -20.91 -23.43 -0.70
N GLU A 244 -19.79 -24.12 -0.86
CA GLU A 244 -19.06 -24.85 0.17
C GLU A 244 -18.40 -23.91 1.20
N ASP A 245 -18.13 -22.66 0.81
CA ASP A 245 -17.66 -21.60 1.70
C ASP A 245 -18.85 -20.94 2.40
N LEU A 246 -19.95 -20.64 1.68
CA LEU A 246 -21.18 -20.11 2.28
C LEU A 246 -21.75 -21.04 3.36
N ASP A 247 -21.88 -22.33 3.07
CA ASP A 247 -22.37 -23.33 4.04
C ASP A 247 -21.43 -23.41 5.26
N GLN A 248 -20.12 -23.27 5.08
CA GLN A 248 -19.14 -23.27 6.18
C GLN A 248 -19.20 -21.98 7.00
N ILE A 249 -19.36 -20.81 6.36
CA ILE A 249 -19.55 -19.51 7.03
C ILE A 249 -20.80 -19.58 7.92
N LEU A 250 -21.93 -20.04 7.39
CA LEU A 250 -23.17 -20.17 8.16
C LEU A 250 -23.02 -21.13 9.36
N ALA A 251 -22.31 -22.24 9.18
CA ALA A 251 -21.98 -23.15 10.28
C ALA A 251 -21.07 -22.51 11.35
N ASP A 252 -20.19 -21.58 10.95
CA ASP A 252 -19.31 -20.86 11.87
C ASP A 252 -20.03 -19.74 12.63
N LEU A 253 -20.99 -19.04 12.01
CA LEU A 253 -21.86 -18.10 12.71
C LEU A 253 -22.63 -18.78 13.85
N ALA A 254 -23.11 -20.01 13.63
CA ALA A 254 -23.80 -20.83 14.64
C ALA A 254 -22.90 -21.31 15.80
N LEU A 255 -21.58 -21.07 15.75
CA LEU A 255 -20.70 -21.30 16.90
C LEU A 255 -20.82 -20.17 17.93
N ALA A 256 -21.20 -18.95 17.53
CA ALA A 256 -21.44 -17.85 18.46
C ALA A 256 -22.60 -18.17 19.43
N ASP A 257 -23.61 -18.91 18.97
CA ASP A 257 -24.75 -19.39 19.78
C ASP A 257 -24.34 -20.34 20.92
N ARG A 258 -23.08 -20.80 20.96
CA ARG A 258 -22.54 -21.66 22.02
C ARG A 258 -21.82 -20.88 23.12
N LEU A 259 -21.59 -19.58 22.94
CA LEU A 259 -20.97 -18.72 23.95
C LEU A 259 -21.94 -18.56 25.15
N PRO A 260 -21.45 -18.50 26.39
CA PRO A 260 -22.33 -18.35 27.55
C PRO A 260 -22.94 -16.94 27.59
N PHE A 261 -24.16 -16.83 28.10
CA PHE A 261 -24.77 -15.54 28.43
C PHE A 261 -24.01 -14.88 29.59
N VAL A 262 -23.57 -13.64 29.39
CA VAL A 262 -22.82 -12.88 30.39
C VAL A 262 -23.52 -11.56 30.73
N ARG A 263 -23.17 -10.99 31.87
CA ARG A 263 -23.51 -9.60 32.19
C ARG A 263 -22.48 -8.67 31.53
N PRO A 264 -22.85 -7.43 31.19
CA PRO A 264 -21.89 -6.43 30.75
C PRO A 264 -20.72 -6.30 31.76
N PRO A 265 -19.48 -6.07 31.28
CA PRO A 265 -18.34 -5.76 32.13
C PRO A 265 -18.55 -4.42 32.86
N GLU A 266 -17.79 -4.22 33.93
CA GLU A 266 -17.72 -2.92 34.59
C GLU A 266 -17.02 -1.91 33.67
N PRO A 267 -17.59 -0.71 33.44
CA PRO A 267 -17.04 0.29 32.51
C PRO A 267 -15.87 1.04 33.16
N VAL A 268 -14.72 0.38 33.30
CA VAL A 268 -13.49 0.94 33.88
C VAL A 268 -12.30 0.79 32.92
N PRO A 269 -11.43 1.80 32.78
CA PRO A 269 -10.25 1.70 31.92
C PRO A 269 -9.38 0.48 32.27
N PRO A 270 -8.98 -0.34 31.28
CA PRO A 270 -8.39 -1.64 31.54
C PRO A 270 -6.93 -1.52 32.01
N ARG A 271 -6.55 -2.31 33.02
CA ARG A 271 -5.20 -2.35 33.58
C ARG A 271 -4.43 -3.60 33.17
N ARG A 272 -5.11 -4.66 32.76
CA ARG A 272 -4.54 -5.91 32.21
C ARG A 272 -5.21 -6.24 30.88
N ILE A 273 -4.45 -6.13 29.79
CA ILE A 273 -4.97 -6.29 28.42
C ILE A 273 -4.32 -7.51 27.78
N LEU A 274 -5.09 -8.40 27.17
CA LEU A 274 -4.55 -9.41 26.23
C LEU A 274 -4.50 -8.80 24.84
N LEU A 275 -3.33 -8.81 24.20
CA LEU A 275 -3.13 -8.36 22.83
C LEU A 275 -2.64 -9.53 21.98
N THR A 276 -3.46 -9.96 21.02
CA THR A 276 -2.99 -10.89 19.96
C THR A 276 -2.39 -10.08 18.81
N GLY A 277 -1.50 -10.70 18.03
CA GLY A 277 -0.99 -10.07 16.80
C GLY A 277 0.07 -8.99 17.01
N ALA A 278 0.62 -8.84 18.23
CA ALA A 278 1.66 -7.85 18.57
C ALA A 278 2.96 -7.96 17.72
N THR A 279 3.18 -9.09 17.04
CA THR A 279 4.27 -9.28 16.06
C THR A 279 3.94 -8.86 14.63
N GLY A 280 2.69 -8.48 14.34
CA GLY A 280 2.27 -7.91 13.06
C GLY A 280 2.47 -6.40 13.00
N PHE A 281 2.23 -5.79 11.83
CA PHE A 281 2.43 -4.35 11.61
C PHE A 281 1.57 -3.51 12.56
N LEU A 282 0.24 -3.47 12.38
CA LEU A 282 -0.67 -2.71 13.25
C LEU A 282 -0.54 -3.09 14.73
N GLY A 283 -0.43 -4.39 15.05
CA GLY A 283 -0.35 -4.88 16.43
C GLY A 283 0.87 -4.36 17.20
N GLY A 284 2.02 -4.21 16.53
CA GLY A 284 3.21 -3.61 17.13
C GLY A 284 3.05 -2.12 17.45
N HIS A 285 2.36 -1.37 16.58
CA HIS A 285 2.01 0.04 16.82
C HIS A 285 0.98 0.18 17.95
N MET A 286 -0.08 -0.64 17.94
CA MET A 286 -1.10 -0.69 19.00
C MET A 286 -0.51 -1.02 20.37
N LEU A 287 0.43 -1.97 20.45
CA LEU A 287 1.13 -2.28 21.71
C LEU A 287 1.74 -1.01 22.32
N LEU A 288 2.41 -0.19 21.51
CA LEU A 288 3.05 1.03 22.03
C LEU A 288 2.06 2.14 22.36
N ASP A 289 0.98 2.31 21.60
CA ASP A 289 0.00 3.35 21.91
C ASP A 289 -0.84 2.98 23.15
N LEU A 290 -1.18 1.70 23.35
CA LEU A 290 -1.75 1.20 24.61
C LEU A 290 -0.82 1.49 25.80
N LEU A 291 0.50 1.28 25.65
CA LEU A 291 1.47 1.55 26.71
C LEU A 291 1.72 3.05 26.95
N ARG A 292 1.61 3.90 25.91
CA ARG A 292 1.80 5.36 26.01
C ARG A 292 0.62 6.09 26.61
N HIS A 293 -0.60 5.61 26.35
CA HIS A 293 -1.84 6.31 26.65
C HIS A 293 -2.65 5.67 27.79
N SER A 294 -2.09 4.68 28.48
CA SER A 294 -2.65 4.09 29.70
C SER A 294 -1.56 3.62 30.66
N ASP A 295 -1.94 3.21 31.87
CA ASP A 295 -1.08 2.47 32.82
C ASP A 295 -1.20 0.93 32.67
N ALA A 296 -1.78 0.43 31.58
CA ALA A 296 -2.03 -1.00 31.40
C ALA A 296 -0.74 -1.84 31.32
N HIS A 297 -0.83 -3.07 31.81
CA HIS A 297 0.10 -4.16 31.55
C HIS A 297 -0.45 -5.03 30.42
N VAL A 298 0.36 -5.29 29.39
CA VAL A 298 -0.10 -5.97 28.17
C VAL A 298 0.47 -7.38 28.09
N HIS A 299 -0.42 -8.37 28.03
CA HIS A 299 -0.10 -9.76 27.76
C HIS A 299 -0.10 -9.96 26.24
N CYS A 300 1.07 -10.20 25.63
CA CYS A 300 1.19 -10.39 24.19
C CYS A 300 1.21 -11.88 23.83
N LEU A 301 0.17 -12.36 23.14
CA LEU A 301 0.15 -13.72 22.58
C LEU A 301 1.05 -13.79 21.34
N VAL A 302 2.06 -14.66 21.37
CA VAL A 302 3.07 -14.79 20.31
C VAL A 302 3.36 -16.26 20.01
N ARG A 303 3.28 -16.64 18.72
CA ARG A 303 3.61 -18.00 18.27
C ARG A 303 5.10 -18.28 18.41
N ALA A 304 5.46 -19.16 19.33
CA ALA A 304 6.81 -19.71 19.54
C ALA A 304 6.72 -20.98 20.40
N ALA A 305 7.82 -21.75 20.47
CA ALA A 305 7.90 -22.94 21.34
C ALA A 305 7.95 -22.60 22.83
N ASP A 306 8.47 -21.42 23.18
CA ASP A 306 8.78 -21.00 24.55
C ASP A 306 8.76 -19.46 24.70
N VAL A 307 8.82 -18.98 25.96
CA VAL A 307 8.76 -17.56 26.33
C VAL A 307 9.97 -16.75 25.82
N GLU A 308 11.17 -17.34 25.79
CA GLU A 308 12.39 -16.65 25.36
C GLU A 308 12.35 -16.40 23.84
N THR A 309 12.06 -17.45 23.07
CA THR A 309 11.85 -17.38 21.62
C THR A 309 10.70 -16.42 21.28
N ALA A 310 9.59 -16.46 22.03
CA ALA A 310 8.47 -15.52 21.86
C ALA A 310 8.90 -14.06 22.10
N THR A 311 9.68 -13.81 23.16
CA THR A 311 10.16 -12.48 23.54
C THR A 311 11.17 -11.93 22.53
N ALA A 312 12.06 -12.78 22.01
CA ALA A 312 12.98 -12.44 20.93
C ALA A 312 12.22 -12.07 19.65
N ARG A 313 11.21 -12.88 19.27
CA ARG A 313 10.36 -12.64 18.10
C ARG A 313 9.58 -11.32 18.18
N LEU A 314 9.02 -11.00 19.36
CA LEU A 314 8.34 -9.71 19.58
C LEU A 314 9.30 -8.53 19.45
N GLY A 315 10.45 -8.60 20.15
CA GLY A 315 11.47 -7.56 20.07
C GLY A 315 11.99 -7.32 18.66
N GLU A 316 12.13 -8.38 17.86
CA GLU A 316 12.60 -8.28 16.49
C GLU A 316 11.55 -7.69 15.53
N SER A 317 10.27 -8.05 15.68
CA SER A 317 9.20 -7.40 14.92
C SER A 317 9.12 -5.90 15.20
N LEU A 318 9.22 -5.50 16.48
CA LEU A 318 9.22 -4.09 16.85
C LEU A 318 10.42 -3.34 16.23
N ARG A 319 11.64 -3.88 16.31
CA ARG A 319 12.82 -3.28 15.66
C ARG A 319 12.65 -3.11 14.15
N ARG A 320 12.12 -4.13 13.47
CA ARG A 320 11.85 -4.09 12.02
C ARG A 320 10.90 -2.95 11.64
N ASN A 321 9.87 -2.73 12.45
CA ASN A 321 8.91 -1.61 12.31
C ASN A 321 9.46 -0.26 12.85
N ARG A 322 10.77 -0.17 13.15
CA ARG A 322 11.44 1.00 13.75
C ARG A 322 10.80 1.45 15.08
N LEU A 323 10.24 0.49 15.83
CA LEU A 323 9.59 0.70 17.12
C LEU A 323 10.56 0.37 18.28
N PRO A 324 10.52 1.13 19.39
CA PRO A 324 11.37 0.87 20.55
C PRO A 324 11.04 -0.47 21.22
N TRP A 325 12.09 -1.16 21.68
CA TRP A 325 11.99 -2.35 22.55
C TRP A 325 13.01 -2.23 23.69
N ASN A 326 12.77 -1.26 24.57
CA ASN A 326 13.68 -0.89 25.66
C ASN A 326 13.34 -1.62 26.99
N ALA A 327 14.00 -1.25 28.09
CA ALA A 327 13.72 -1.85 29.41
C ALA A 327 12.39 -1.39 30.03
N GLU A 328 11.88 -0.22 29.69
CA GLU A 328 10.64 0.34 30.24
C GLU A 328 9.42 -0.38 29.64
N ILE A 329 9.41 -0.55 28.31
CA ILE A 329 8.38 -1.29 27.58
C ILE A 329 8.32 -2.73 28.09
N ARG A 330 9.47 -3.41 28.21
CA ARG A 330 9.55 -4.79 28.72
C ARG A 330 9.04 -4.97 30.16
N ARG A 331 9.00 -3.92 30.98
CA ARG A 331 8.43 -4.00 32.35
C ARG A 331 6.91 -4.06 32.37
N ARG A 332 6.25 -3.59 31.30
CA ARG A 332 4.79 -3.53 31.17
C ARG A 332 4.24 -4.54 30.14
N VAL A 333 5.06 -5.50 29.72
CA VAL A 333 4.70 -6.53 28.74
C VAL A 333 5.05 -7.91 29.27
N THR A 334 4.07 -8.81 29.29
CA THR A 334 4.29 -10.25 29.49
C THR A 334 4.07 -10.94 28.14
N VAL A 335 5.07 -11.68 27.66
CA VAL A 335 4.94 -12.44 26.41
C VAL A 335 4.47 -13.86 26.72
N LEU A 336 3.41 -14.30 26.05
CA LEU A 336 2.81 -15.61 26.20
C LEU A 336 3.05 -16.44 24.93
N PRO A 337 3.80 -17.55 24.98
CA PRO A 337 3.89 -18.48 23.86
C PRO A 337 2.52 -19.14 23.66
N GLY A 338 1.96 -19.00 22.45
CA GLY A 338 0.66 -19.56 22.11
C GLY A 338 0.23 -19.22 20.68
N ASP A 339 -0.81 -19.87 20.19
CA ASP A 339 -1.32 -19.75 18.83
C ASP A 339 -2.84 -19.58 18.84
N ILE A 340 -3.32 -18.53 18.17
CA ILE A 340 -4.76 -18.20 18.09
C ILE A 340 -5.57 -19.26 17.31
N ARG A 341 -4.89 -20.14 16.56
CA ARG A 341 -5.52 -21.24 15.81
C ARG A 341 -5.82 -22.46 16.68
N GLU A 342 -5.21 -22.55 17.86
CA GLU A 342 -5.34 -23.68 18.78
C GLU A 342 -6.45 -23.44 19.81
N PRO A 343 -7.12 -24.50 20.30
CA PRO A 343 -8.04 -24.40 21.43
C PRO A 343 -7.38 -23.70 22.63
N ARG A 344 -8.12 -22.82 23.31
CA ARG A 344 -7.61 -22.01 24.44
C ARG A 344 -6.32 -21.24 24.13
N LEU A 345 -6.13 -20.86 22.85
CA LEU A 345 -4.97 -20.14 22.33
C LEU A 345 -3.64 -20.93 22.47
N GLY A 346 -3.71 -22.26 22.63
CA GLY A 346 -2.55 -23.12 22.89
C GLY A 346 -1.93 -22.94 24.28
N LEU A 347 -2.65 -22.31 25.22
CA LEU A 347 -2.21 -22.10 26.60
C LEU A 347 -2.57 -23.30 27.48
N SER A 348 -1.88 -23.47 28.62
CA SER A 348 -2.30 -24.47 29.62
C SER A 348 -3.62 -24.05 30.27
N ASP A 349 -4.36 -25.04 30.79
CA ASP A 349 -5.64 -24.81 31.45
C ASP A 349 -5.51 -23.85 32.64
N GLU A 350 -4.45 -23.97 33.43
CA GLU A 350 -4.20 -23.09 34.58
C GLU A 350 -3.98 -21.64 34.15
N LEU A 351 -3.22 -21.43 33.07
CA LEU A 351 -2.95 -20.10 32.52
C LEU A 351 -4.21 -19.49 31.87
N TRP A 352 -4.98 -20.29 31.14
CA TRP A 352 -6.28 -19.88 30.57
C TRP A 352 -7.24 -19.41 31.67
N HIS A 353 -7.40 -20.21 32.73
CA HIS A 353 -8.29 -19.85 33.85
C HIS A 353 -7.78 -18.62 34.62
N THR A 354 -6.46 -18.47 34.79
CA THR A 354 -5.85 -17.28 35.39
C THR A 354 -6.17 -16.02 34.58
N LEU A 355 -5.92 -16.06 33.26
CA LEU A 355 -6.22 -14.94 32.35
C LEU A 355 -7.73 -14.62 32.30
N ALA A 356 -8.60 -15.63 32.34
CA ALA A 356 -10.05 -15.44 32.36
C ALA A 356 -10.55 -14.67 33.60
N GLN A 357 -9.87 -14.77 34.73
CA GLN A 357 -10.18 -14.03 35.96
C GLN A 357 -9.48 -12.67 36.04
N GLU A 358 -8.24 -12.57 35.55
CA GLU A 358 -7.38 -11.41 35.77
C GLU A 358 -7.42 -10.35 34.64
N LEU A 359 -7.78 -10.71 33.41
CA LEU A 359 -7.80 -9.76 32.30
C LEU A 359 -8.98 -8.78 32.41
N ASP A 360 -8.70 -7.51 32.16
CA ASP A 360 -9.70 -6.45 32.11
C ASP A 360 -10.26 -6.21 30.70
N SER A 361 -9.50 -6.54 29.65
CA SER A 361 -9.91 -6.38 28.23
C SER A 361 -9.14 -7.34 27.31
N VAL A 362 -9.75 -7.71 26.18
CA VAL A 362 -9.16 -8.55 25.13
C VAL A 362 -9.13 -7.78 23.80
N VAL A 363 -7.97 -7.73 23.15
CA VAL A 363 -7.75 -7.03 21.88
C VAL A 363 -7.26 -8.03 20.82
N GLY A 364 -8.14 -8.32 19.86
CA GLY A 364 -7.90 -9.25 18.76
C GLY A 364 -7.37 -8.54 17.51
N VAL A 365 -6.04 -8.47 17.35
CA VAL A 365 -5.37 -7.94 16.13
C VAL A 365 -4.84 -9.07 15.24
N ALA A 366 -4.62 -10.28 15.78
CA ALA A 366 -4.12 -11.39 14.98
C ALA A 366 -5.12 -11.83 13.90
N ALA A 367 -4.68 -11.77 12.65
CA ALA A 367 -5.35 -12.34 11.50
C ALA A 367 -4.30 -12.83 10.50
N ALA A 368 -4.63 -13.87 9.74
CA ALA A 368 -3.98 -14.19 8.49
C ALA A 368 -4.51 -13.24 7.40
N VAL A 369 -3.61 -12.48 6.78
CA VAL A 369 -3.92 -11.57 5.66
C VAL A 369 -3.22 -12.12 4.43
N ASP A 370 -3.99 -12.78 3.57
CA ASP A 370 -3.54 -13.29 2.27
C ASP A 370 -4.76 -13.25 1.34
N PHE A 371 -4.69 -12.45 0.27
CA PHE A 371 -5.80 -12.21 -0.66
C PHE A 371 -5.95 -13.33 -1.71
N LEU A 372 -4.99 -14.24 -1.80
CA LEU A 372 -5.06 -15.40 -2.69
C LEU A 372 -5.82 -16.56 -2.03
N ARG A 373 -5.67 -16.73 -0.71
CA ARG A 373 -6.27 -17.85 0.04
C ARG A 373 -7.78 -17.74 0.16
N GLY A 374 -8.45 -18.88 0.02
CA GLY A 374 -9.88 -19.04 0.28
C GLY A 374 -10.23 -19.04 1.76
N TYR A 375 -11.54 -18.95 2.03
CA TYR A 375 -12.08 -18.86 3.39
C TYR A 375 -11.58 -19.97 4.31
N ARG A 376 -11.56 -21.22 3.82
CA ARG A 376 -11.21 -22.42 4.62
C ARG A 376 -9.81 -22.37 5.23
N SER A 377 -8.82 -21.90 4.49
CA SER A 377 -7.43 -21.77 5.00
C SER A 377 -7.30 -20.62 6.00
N LEU A 378 -8.06 -19.53 5.84
CA LEU A 378 -8.04 -18.37 6.75
C LEU A 378 -8.92 -18.57 8.00
N ARG A 379 -9.93 -19.45 7.92
CA ARG A 379 -10.96 -19.70 8.95
C ARG A 379 -10.41 -19.97 10.35
N ARG A 380 -9.37 -20.81 10.48
CA ARG A 380 -8.79 -21.13 11.81
C ARG A 380 -8.27 -19.88 12.51
N SER A 381 -7.49 -19.05 11.80
CA SER A 381 -6.91 -17.82 12.38
C SER A 381 -7.95 -16.71 12.56
N ASN A 382 -8.81 -16.49 11.56
CA ASN A 382 -9.60 -15.27 11.47
C ASN A 382 -10.96 -15.39 12.16
N VAL A 383 -11.59 -16.57 12.10
CA VAL A 383 -12.97 -16.79 12.59
C VAL A 383 -12.97 -17.60 13.89
N LEU A 384 -12.37 -18.79 13.91
CA LEU A 384 -12.29 -19.60 15.13
C LEU A 384 -11.41 -18.93 16.20
N GLY A 385 -10.32 -18.29 15.77
CA GLY A 385 -9.49 -17.48 16.65
C GLY A 385 -10.27 -16.33 17.32
N ALA A 386 -11.11 -15.62 16.56
CA ALA A 386 -11.96 -14.56 17.08
C ALA A 386 -13.01 -15.09 18.07
N LEU A 387 -13.64 -16.23 17.77
CA LEU A 387 -14.57 -16.91 18.68
C LEU A 387 -13.89 -17.42 19.97
N THR A 388 -12.65 -17.89 19.89
CA THR A 388 -11.85 -18.30 21.07
C THR A 388 -11.53 -17.09 21.96
N LEU A 389 -11.28 -15.91 21.36
CA LEU A 389 -11.14 -14.67 22.13
C LEU A 389 -12.47 -14.22 22.77
N ALA A 390 -13.60 -14.46 22.12
CA ALA A 390 -14.93 -14.23 22.71
C ALA A 390 -15.23 -15.22 23.87
N GLU A 391 -14.82 -16.49 23.75
CA GLU A 391 -14.88 -17.46 24.84
C GLU A 391 -14.07 -16.97 26.05
N LEU A 392 -12.84 -16.48 25.84
CA LEU A 392 -12.01 -15.91 26.92
C LEU A 392 -12.62 -14.63 27.52
N ALA A 393 -13.28 -13.80 26.69
CA ALA A 393 -13.95 -12.60 27.14
C ALA A 393 -15.19 -12.90 28.00
N ALA A 394 -15.90 -13.99 27.69
CA ALA A 394 -17.07 -14.46 28.42
C ALA A 394 -16.74 -15.36 29.63
N THR A 395 -15.56 -16.00 29.64
CA THR A 395 -15.13 -16.88 30.74
C THR A 395 -14.63 -16.08 31.94
N GLY A 396 -15.02 -16.51 33.14
CA GLY A 396 -14.57 -15.91 34.40
C GLY A 396 -15.24 -14.56 34.65
N ARG A 397 -14.45 -13.48 34.70
CA ARG A 397 -14.98 -12.11 34.79
C ARG A 397 -15.34 -11.61 33.39
N PRO A 398 -16.57 -11.11 33.12
CA PRO A 398 -16.87 -10.48 31.84
C PRO A 398 -15.91 -9.31 31.57
N LYS A 399 -15.44 -9.21 30.32
CA LYS A 399 -14.49 -8.20 29.85
C LYS A 399 -14.80 -7.85 28.38
N PRO A 400 -14.61 -6.61 27.92
CA PRO A 400 -14.83 -6.24 26.53
C PRO A 400 -13.85 -6.95 25.59
N LEU A 401 -14.31 -7.22 24.37
CA LEU A 401 -13.52 -7.71 23.24
C LEU A 401 -13.46 -6.63 22.16
N HIS A 402 -12.25 -6.16 21.83
CA HIS A 402 -12.02 -5.24 20.73
C HIS A 402 -11.44 -6.02 19.55
N HIS A 403 -12.24 -6.22 18.50
CA HIS A 403 -11.83 -6.96 17.31
C HIS A 403 -11.36 -5.99 16.24
N ILE A 404 -10.10 -6.13 15.79
CA ILE A 404 -9.67 -5.47 14.56
C ILE A 404 -10.28 -6.22 13.37
N SER A 405 -11.38 -5.68 12.87
CA SER A 405 -12.04 -6.04 11.63
C SER A 405 -11.31 -5.43 10.42
N SER A 406 -12.02 -5.10 9.35
CA SER A 406 -11.55 -4.36 8.18
C SER A 406 -12.77 -3.79 7.45
N ILE A 407 -12.63 -2.72 6.68
CA ILE A 407 -13.70 -2.32 5.74
C ILE A 407 -14.02 -3.38 4.68
N ALA A 408 -13.17 -4.40 4.53
CA ALA A 408 -13.41 -5.57 3.69
C ALA A 408 -14.74 -6.31 3.98
N VAL A 409 -15.35 -6.11 5.15
CA VAL A 409 -16.72 -6.58 5.46
C VAL A 409 -17.80 -5.94 4.56
N PHE A 410 -17.43 -4.93 3.77
CA PHE A 410 -18.26 -4.18 2.83
C PHE A 410 -17.84 -4.38 1.36
N ASN A 411 -16.91 -5.30 1.04
CA ASN A 411 -16.36 -5.50 -0.33
C ASN A 411 -17.33 -6.21 -1.30
N GLU A 412 -18.57 -5.72 -1.39
CA GLU A 412 -19.55 -6.10 -2.40
C GLU A 412 -19.48 -5.13 -3.59
N VAL A 413 -19.31 -5.66 -4.80
CA VAL A 413 -19.36 -4.85 -6.03
C VAL A 413 -20.76 -4.21 -6.15
N GLY A 414 -20.79 -2.88 -6.23
CA GLY A 414 -22.04 -2.10 -6.27
C GLY A 414 -22.59 -1.66 -4.90
N ILE A 415 -21.85 -1.85 -3.80
CA ILE A 415 -22.26 -1.31 -2.49
C ILE A 415 -22.41 0.22 -2.54
N THR A 416 -23.43 0.74 -1.85
CA THR A 416 -23.84 2.16 -1.94
C THR A 416 -23.26 3.05 -0.85
N SER A 417 -22.93 2.47 0.32
CA SER A 417 -22.45 3.18 1.50
C SER A 417 -21.53 2.27 2.34
N LEU A 418 -20.65 2.87 3.14
CA LEU A 418 -19.75 2.19 4.08
C LEU A 418 -19.73 2.96 5.41
N GLY A 419 -20.91 3.10 6.02
CA GLY A 419 -21.08 3.69 7.35
C GLY A 419 -20.67 2.76 8.48
N GLU A 420 -20.60 3.29 9.70
CA GLU A 420 -20.23 2.50 10.89
C GLU A 420 -21.37 1.55 11.32
N ASP A 421 -22.62 2.00 11.17
CA ASP A 421 -23.84 1.25 11.51
C ASP A 421 -24.52 0.58 10.30
N ASP A 422 -23.92 0.71 9.11
CA ASP A 422 -24.45 0.10 7.88
C ASP A 422 -24.46 -1.43 7.96
N HIS A 423 -25.39 -2.02 7.21
CA HIS A 423 -25.41 -3.46 6.99
C HIS A 423 -24.12 -3.91 6.29
N LEU A 424 -23.55 -5.01 6.75
CA LEU A 424 -22.42 -5.66 6.08
C LEU A 424 -22.84 -6.14 4.69
N ALA A 425 -21.84 -6.37 3.82
CA ALA A 425 -22.05 -6.96 2.50
C ALA A 425 -22.90 -8.25 2.55
N HIS A 426 -23.59 -8.55 1.46
CA HIS A 426 -24.24 -9.84 1.26
C HIS A 426 -23.15 -10.92 1.14
N VAL A 427 -23.14 -11.88 2.07
CA VAL A 427 -22.10 -12.93 2.16
C VAL A 427 -22.00 -13.76 0.87
N ASP A 428 -23.12 -13.97 0.16
CA ASP A 428 -23.18 -14.66 -1.12
C ASP A 428 -22.52 -13.88 -2.27
N ARG A 429 -22.15 -12.60 -2.07
CA ARG A 429 -21.46 -11.75 -3.05
C ARG A 429 -20.00 -11.45 -2.71
N LEU A 430 -19.53 -11.87 -1.54
CA LEU A 430 -18.12 -11.83 -1.18
C LEU A 430 -17.39 -13.02 -1.82
N VAL A 431 -16.39 -12.74 -2.67
CA VAL A 431 -15.67 -13.80 -3.43
C VAL A 431 -14.27 -14.06 -2.88
N ALA A 432 -13.57 -13.04 -2.37
CA ALA A 432 -12.24 -13.21 -1.80
C ALA A 432 -12.31 -13.84 -0.40
N GLY A 433 -11.49 -14.86 -0.15
CA GLY A 433 -11.47 -15.60 1.11
C GLY A 433 -11.12 -14.75 2.33
N TYR A 434 -10.27 -13.73 2.14
CA TYR A 434 -9.96 -12.75 3.19
C TYR A 434 -11.21 -11.98 3.62
N ASP A 435 -11.94 -11.38 2.66
CA ASP A 435 -13.14 -10.58 2.89
C ASP A 435 -14.23 -11.42 3.58
N GLN A 436 -14.48 -12.63 3.06
CA GLN A 436 -15.35 -13.64 3.67
C GLN A 436 -14.95 -13.95 5.13
N SER A 437 -13.64 -14.12 5.40
CA SER A 437 -13.15 -14.44 6.75
C SER A 437 -13.28 -13.27 7.75
N LYS A 438 -13.13 -12.03 7.29
CA LYS A 438 -13.35 -10.83 8.11
C LYS A 438 -14.84 -10.61 8.36
N TRP A 439 -15.66 -10.79 7.34
CA TRP A 439 -17.12 -10.71 7.44
C TRP A 439 -17.66 -11.76 8.42
N ALA A 440 -17.25 -13.02 8.29
CA ALA A 440 -17.72 -14.11 9.15
C ALA A 440 -17.31 -13.91 10.61
N ALA A 441 -16.08 -13.45 10.86
CA ALA A 441 -15.62 -13.11 12.20
C ALA A 441 -16.43 -11.96 12.82
N GLU A 442 -16.65 -10.85 12.08
CA GLU A 442 -17.43 -9.73 12.60
C GLU A 442 -18.90 -10.11 12.81
N ALA A 443 -19.53 -10.82 11.87
CA ALA A 443 -20.91 -11.28 11.99
C ALA A 443 -21.12 -12.25 13.16
N ALA A 444 -20.19 -13.18 13.39
CA ALA A 444 -20.24 -14.08 14.55
C ALA A 444 -20.07 -13.32 15.87
N LEU A 445 -19.16 -12.35 15.93
CA LEU A 445 -18.96 -11.53 17.13
C LEU A 445 -20.09 -10.52 17.36
N ARG A 446 -20.75 -10.01 16.31
CA ARG A 446 -21.99 -9.23 16.42
C ARG A 446 -23.08 -10.07 17.07
N ARG A 447 -23.27 -11.31 16.63
CA ARG A 447 -24.22 -12.27 17.23
C ARG A 447 -23.87 -12.60 18.68
N ALA A 448 -22.58 -12.62 19.05
CA ALA A 448 -22.17 -12.75 20.45
C ALA A 448 -22.61 -11.56 21.34
N ARG A 449 -22.92 -10.37 20.77
CA ARG A 449 -23.51 -9.25 21.53
C ARG A 449 -24.89 -9.61 22.08
N ASP A 450 -25.66 -10.45 21.39
CA ASP A 450 -26.98 -10.93 21.85
C ASP A 450 -26.86 -11.77 23.13
N HIS A 451 -25.68 -12.32 23.41
CA HIS A 451 -25.35 -13.06 24.63
C HIS A 451 -24.79 -12.16 25.75
N GLY A 452 -24.82 -10.82 25.55
CA GLY A 452 -24.36 -9.83 26.52
C GLY A 452 -22.85 -9.53 26.48
N LEU A 453 -22.10 -10.10 25.52
CA LEU A 453 -20.70 -9.73 25.33
C LEU A 453 -20.58 -8.30 24.78
N VAL A 454 -19.74 -7.49 25.40
CA VAL A 454 -19.38 -6.17 24.86
C VAL A 454 -18.27 -6.34 23.84
N VAL A 455 -18.65 -6.37 22.55
CA VAL A 455 -17.73 -6.43 21.42
C VAL A 455 -17.65 -5.06 20.76
N SER A 456 -16.45 -4.56 20.46
CA SER A 456 -16.24 -3.37 19.60
C SER A 456 -15.55 -3.79 18.30
N ALA A 457 -16.12 -3.47 17.13
CA ALA A 457 -15.46 -3.76 15.85
C ALA A 457 -14.72 -2.51 15.35
N LEU A 458 -13.41 -2.65 15.17
CA LEU A 458 -12.52 -1.60 14.70
C LEU A 458 -12.13 -1.94 13.27
N ARG A 459 -12.54 -1.15 12.27
CA ARG A 459 -12.40 -1.45 10.83
C ARG A 459 -11.41 -0.52 10.16
N PRO A 460 -10.09 -0.83 10.14
CA PRO A 460 -9.15 -0.15 9.26
C PRO A 460 -9.54 -0.25 7.79
N GLY A 461 -9.18 0.78 7.03
CA GLY A 461 -9.03 0.70 5.58
C GLY A 461 -7.66 0.12 5.19
N GLY A 462 -7.12 0.57 4.06
CA GLY A 462 -5.70 0.35 3.76
C GLY A 462 -4.83 1.02 4.83
N ILE A 463 -3.85 0.29 5.37
CA ILE A 463 -3.01 0.81 6.45
C ILE A 463 -1.70 1.36 5.86
N GLY A 464 -1.65 2.68 5.74
CA GLY A 464 -0.47 3.41 5.29
C GLY A 464 0.69 3.34 6.29
N GLY A 465 1.89 3.63 5.79
CA GLY A 465 3.10 3.73 6.61
C GLY A 465 3.03 4.83 7.69
N HIS A 466 3.89 4.70 8.70
CA HIS A 466 3.95 5.64 9.82
C HIS A 466 4.52 6.99 9.38
N THR A 467 3.72 8.06 9.55
CA THR A 467 4.02 9.44 9.10
C THR A 467 5.41 9.97 9.50
N LYS A 468 5.95 9.56 10.66
CA LYS A 468 7.23 10.05 11.19
C LYS A 468 8.43 9.15 10.89
N THR A 469 8.25 7.83 10.89
CA THR A 469 9.36 6.86 10.78
C THR A 469 9.50 6.22 9.40
N GLY A 470 8.47 6.30 8.56
CA GLY A 470 8.38 5.64 7.25
C GLY A 470 8.17 4.12 7.32
N ALA A 471 8.01 3.56 8.54
CA ALA A 471 7.76 2.14 8.72
C ALA A 471 6.44 1.75 8.04
N HIS A 472 6.48 0.74 7.19
CA HIS A 472 5.36 0.26 6.39
C HIS A 472 5.43 -1.27 6.27
N ASN A 473 4.31 -1.91 5.92
CA ASN A 473 4.31 -3.33 5.56
C ASN A 473 4.53 -3.48 4.05
N ALA A 474 5.72 -3.94 3.63
CA ALA A 474 6.06 -4.14 2.22
C ALA A 474 5.16 -5.17 1.51
N LEU A 475 4.57 -6.11 2.25
CA LEU A 475 3.67 -7.14 1.74
C LEU A 475 2.17 -6.74 1.84
N ASP A 476 1.87 -5.47 2.08
CA ASP A 476 0.50 -4.96 2.05
C ASP A 476 0.09 -4.56 0.63
N LEU A 477 -1.19 -4.78 0.26
CA LEU A 477 -1.71 -4.37 -1.04
C LEU A 477 -1.62 -2.85 -1.25
N SER A 478 -1.89 -2.05 -0.21
CA SER A 478 -1.79 -0.59 -0.26
C SER A 478 -0.35 -0.14 -0.55
N SER A 479 0.62 -0.75 0.15
CA SER A 479 2.05 -0.50 -0.08
C SER A 479 2.49 -0.91 -1.48
N GLY A 480 2.04 -2.08 -1.96
CA GLY A 480 2.33 -2.57 -3.32
C GLY A 480 1.81 -1.62 -4.39
N LEU A 481 0.54 -1.20 -4.30
CA LEU A 481 -0.08 -0.25 -5.21
C LEU A 481 0.66 1.10 -5.21
N ILE A 482 0.89 1.70 -4.02
CA ILE A 482 1.64 2.97 -3.90
C ILE A 482 3.06 2.87 -4.48
N SER A 483 3.72 1.71 -4.30
CA SER A 483 5.04 1.44 -4.88
C SER A 483 4.99 1.39 -6.41
N ALA A 484 4.02 0.68 -6.99
CA ALA A 484 3.79 0.64 -8.43
C ALA A 484 3.48 2.04 -8.99
N PHE A 485 2.67 2.83 -8.29
CA PHE A 485 2.34 4.21 -8.67
C PHE A 485 3.59 5.11 -8.72
N GLY A 486 4.42 5.05 -7.68
CA GLY A 486 5.68 5.80 -7.60
C GLY A 486 6.73 5.35 -8.61
N ARG A 487 6.87 4.04 -8.82
CA ARG A 487 7.86 3.43 -9.74
C ARG A 487 7.50 3.64 -11.21
N PHE A 488 6.27 3.30 -11.61
CA PHE A 488 5.86 3.30 -13.02
C PHE A 488 5.21 4.61 -13.47
N ARG A 489 4.93 5.53 -12.53
CA ARG A 489 4.30 6.83 -12.79
C ARG A 489 2.95 6.67 -13.51
N THR A 490 2.19 5.66 -13.09
CA THR A 490 0.85 5.32 -13.58
C THR A 490 -0.06 4.95 -12.41
N VAL A 491 -1.32 5.35 -12.46
CA VAL A 491 -2.37 4.98 -11.50
C VAL A 491 -3.59 4.45 -12.25
N PRO A 492 -4.33 3.46 -11.72
CA PRO A 492 -5.61 3.07 -12.27
C PRO A 492 -6.67 4.12 -11.93
N ALA A 493 -7.76 4.16 -12.69
CA ALA A 493 -8.95 4.88 -12.30
C ALA A 493 -9.60 4.23 -11.06
N PHE A 494 -9.99 5.05 -10.08
CA PHE A 494 -10.72 4.64 -8.89
C PHE A 494 -11.60 5.77 -8.37
N ARG A 495 -12.59 5.43 -7.54
CA ARG A 495 -13.51 6.39 -6.93
C ARG A 495 -12.93 7.02 -5.66
N HIS A 496 -12.55 6.18 -4.69
CA HIS A 496 -11.91 6.59 -3.45
C HIS A 496 -10.84 5.59 -3.01
N LEU A 497 -9.81 6.08 -2.31
CA LEU A 497 -8.94 5.27 -1.48
C LEU A 497 -9.24 5.57 0.00
N ASN A 498 -9.71 4.56 0.71
CA ASN A 498 -9.96 4.59 2.15
C ASN A 498 -8.68 4.14 2.88
N VAL A 499 -7.70 5.05 3.04
CA VAL A 499 -6.35 4.74 3.54
C VAL A 499 -5.95 5.71 4.66
N ALA A 500 -5.46 5.16 5.78
CA ALA A 500 -4.98 5.94 6.93
C ALA A 500 -3.59 5.50 7.39
N PRO A 501 -2.73 6.42 7.89
CA PRO A 501 -1.43 6.04 8.43
C PRO A 501 -1.55 5.22 9.70
N VAL A 502 -0.69 4.22 9.87
CA VAL A 502 -0.75 3.29 11.01
C VAL A 502 -0.72 3.99 12.37
N ASP A 503 -0.02 5.12 12.52
CA ASP A 503 0.10 5.87 13.79
C ASP A 503 -1.11 6.78 14.13
N TRP A 504 -2.08 6.86 13.22
CA TRP A 504 -3.43 7.34 13.52
C TRP A 504 -4.34 6.15 13.85
N VAL A 505 -4.34 5.10 13.00
CA VAL A 505 -5.16 3.88 13.20
C VAL A 505 -4.90 3.23 14.56
N SER A 506 -3.63 3.00 14.94
CA SER A 506 -3.27 2.38 16.22
C SER A 506 -3.67 3.21 17.43
N ARG A 507 -3.64 4.54 17.30
CA ARG A 507 -3.97 5.48 18.37
C ARG A 507 -5.46 5.54 18.63
N VAL A 508 -6.28 5.64 17.58
CA VAL A 508 -7.74 5.64 17.71
C VAL A 508 -8.22 4.27 18.20
N ALA A 509 -7.66 3.17 17.66
CA ALA A 509 -7.93 1.83 18.17
C ALA A 509 -7.55 1.67 19.65
N GLY A 510 -6.37 2.15 20.05
CA GLY A 510 -5.94 2.16 21.45
C GLY A 510 -6.83 3.01 22.37
N ALA A 511 -7.34 4.15 21.87
CA ALA A 511 -8.28 4.99 22.60
C ALA A 511 -9.62 4.28 22.85
N VAL A 512 -10.20 3.60 21.84
CA VAL A 512 -11.43 2.78 22.03
C VAL A 512 -11.22 1.66 23.06
N VAL A 513 -10.02 1.06 23.10
CA VAL A 513 -9.70 0.04 24.14
C VAL A 513 -9.67 0.66 25.54
N CYS A 514 -9.16 1.89 25.67
CA CYS A 514 -8.96 2.55 26.96
C CYS A 514 -10.18 3.35 27.48
N GLU A 515 -11.13 3.70 26.62
CA GLU A 515 -12.30 4.53 26.94
C GLU A 515 -13.58 3.68 27.08
N PRO A 516 -14.10 3.42 28.29
CA PRO A 516 -15.29 2.59 28.50
C PRO A 516 -16.56 3.07 27.79
N ASP A 517 -16.75 4.39 27.65
CA ASP A 517 -17.92 4.94 26.96
C ASP A 517 -17.87 4.68 25.44
N ALA A 518 -16.71 4.29 24.90
CA ALA A 518 -16.53 3.92 23.50
C ALA A 518 -16.81 2.43 23.20
N TRP A 519 -17.04 1.60 24.23
CA TRP A 519 -17.15 0.14 24.06
C TRP A 519 -18.50 -0.30 23.49
N GLY A 520 -18.49 -1.41 22.75
CA GLY A 520 -19.71 -2.04 22.21
C GLY A 520 -20.11 -1.56 20.82
N PHE A 521 -19.48 -0.49 20.32
CA PHE A 521 -19.76 0.13 19.03
C PHE A 521 -18.78 -0.28 17.93
N ASP A 522 -19.12 0.12 16.71
CA ASP A 522 -18.37 -0.14 15.50
C ASP A 522 -17.73 1.15 14.98
N TYR A 523 -16.48 1.09 14.53
CA TYR A 523 -15.66 2.27 14.19
C TYR A 523 -14.91 2.06 12.88
N ASN A 524 -15.03 3.02 11.95
CA ASN A 524 -14.34 3.00 10.66
C ASN A 524 -13.03 3.79 10.77
N LEU A 525 -11.91 3.06 10.86
CA LEU A 525 -10.56 3.61 11.04
C LEU A 525 -9.88 3.87 9.68
N THR A 526 -10.56 4.60 8.80
CA THR A 526 -10.20 4.84 7.40
C THR A 526 -9.53 6.18 7.12
N GLY A 527 -9.54 7.10 8.10
CA GLY A 527 -8.95 8.44 7.96
C GLY A 527 -9.84 9.36 7.11
N VAL A 528 -9.23 10.17 6.23
CA VAL A 528 -9.96 10.99 5.25
C VAL A 528 -9.88 10.32 3.87
N PRO A 529 -11.00 9.84 3.29
CA PRO A 529 -11.01 9.23 1.97
C PRO A 529 -10.41 10.14 0.89
N GLN A 530 -9.56 9.59 0.01
CA GLN A 530 -8.88 10.34 -1.05
C GLN A 530 -9.49 10.02 -2.41
N THR A 531 -9.82 11.04 -3.20
CA THR A 531 -10.26 10.86 -4.59
C THR A 531 -9.08 10.62 -5.54
N LEU A 532 -9.34 10.19 -6.78
CA LEU A 532 -8.30 10.09 -7.81
C LEU A 532 -7.62 11.44 -8.09
N ASP A 533 -8.39 12.51 -8.21
CA ASP A 533 -7.87 13.88 -8.40
C ASP A 533 -6.97 14.33 -7.25
N ASP A 534 -7.26 13.87 -6.03
CA ASP A 534 -6.45 14.15 -4.85
C ASP A 534 -5.11 13.41 -4.90
N VAL A 535 -5.11 12.12 -5.25
CA VAL A 535 -3.87 11.34 -5.40
C VAL A 535 -3.02 11.88 -6.55
N VAL A 536 -3.61 12.19 -7.71
CA VAL A 536 -2.88 12.79 -8.84
C VAL A 536 -2.25 14.13 -8.44
N ARG A 537 -2.99 14.99 -7.74
CA ARG A 537 -2.50 16.29 -7.24
C ARG A 537 -1.38 16.13 -6.20
N ASP A 538 -1.55 15.23 -5.24
CA ASP A 538 -0.58 15.02 -4.17
C ASP A 538 0.71 14.40 -4.72
N MET A 539 0.61 13.41 -5.62
CA MET A 539 1.74 12.81 -6.34
C MET A 539 2.49 13.85 -7.20
N ALA A 540 1.76 14.72 -7.92
CA ALA A 540 2.34 15.85 -8.64
C ALA A 540 3.07 16.85 -7.71
N LEU A 541 2.53 17.13 -6.52
CA LEU A 541 3.20 17.95 -5.50
C LEU A 541 4.42 17.25 -4.86
N GLY A 542 4.50 15.92 -4.91
CA GLY A 542 5.73 15.16 -4.66
C GLY A 542 6.74 15.22 -5.83
N GLY A 543 6.35 15.78 -6.98
CA GLY A 543 7.12 15.70 -8.24
C GLY A 543 7.12 14.31 -8.88
N MET A 544 6.18 13.46 -8.49
CA MET A 544 5.92 12.15 -9.10
C MET A 544 4.65 12.24 -9.95
N HIS A 545 4.70 12.96 -11.06
CA HIS A 545 3.56 13.00 -11.99
C HIS A 545 3.17 11.59 -12.42
N VAL A 546 1.89 11.25 -12.21
CA VAL A 546 1.29 9.97 -12.59
C VAL A 546 0.34 10.16 -13.76
N ARG A 547 0.29 9.18 -14.67
CA ARG A 547 -0.74 9.09 -15.71
C ARG A 547 -1.88 8.22 -15.21
N VAL A 548 -3.11 8.67 -15.39
CA VAL A 548 -4.30 7.84 -15.15
C VAL A 548 -4.53 6.93 -16.35
N HIS A 549 -4.72 5.64 -16.10
CA HIS A 549 -5.18 4.63 -17.07
C HIS A 549 -6.50 4.02 -16.58
N ASP A 550 -7.24 3.35 -17.46
CA ASP A 550 -8.30 2.44 -17.00
C ASP A 550 -7.73 1.30 -16.12
N TRP A 551 -8.54 0.64 -15.30
CA TRP A 551 -8.08 -0.46 -14.45
C TRP A 551 -7.41 -1.59 -15.24
N ASP A 552 -8.02 -2.06 -16.33
CA ASP A 552 -7.49 -3.20 -17.09
C ASP A 552 -6.24 -2.79 -17.89
N GLU A 553 -6.23 -1.57 -18.45
CA GLU A 553 -5.05 -0.99 -19.10
C GLU A 553 -3.87 -0.83 -18.13
N TRP A 554 -4.13 -0.27 -16.94
CA TRP A 554 -3.14 -0.08 -15.89
C TRP A 554 -2.56 -1.41 -15.42
N ARG A 555 -3.41 -2.40 -15.20
CA ARG A 555 -3.04 -3.75 -14.77
C ARG A 555 -2.14 -4.41 -15.81
N ALA A 556 -2.51 -4.36 -17.09
CA ALA A 556 -1.72 -4.95 -18.17
C ALA A 556 -0.35 -4.26 -18.34
N ASP A 557 -0.30 -2.92 -18.33
CA ASP A 557 0.95 -2.13 -18.39
C ASP A 557 1.86 -2.43 -17.17
N THR A 558 1.27 -2.54 -15.97
CA THR A 558 2.00 -2.84 -14.73
C THR A 558 2.59 -4.24 -14.72
N LEU A 559 1.82 -5.27 -15.14
CA LEU A 559 2.30 -6.64 -15.25
C LEU A 559 3.42 -6.77 -16.30
N ALA A 560 3.25 -6.19 -17.49
CA ALA A 560 4.27 -6.21 -18.54
C ALA A 560 5.58 -5.51 -18.11
N ARG A 561 5.49 -4.44 -17.32
CA ARG A 561 6.68 -3.78 -16.74
C ARG A 561 7.37 -4.63 -15.68
N LEU A 562 6.61 -5.30 -14.81
CA LEU A 562 7.16 -6.20 -13.79
C LEU A 562 7.74 -7.49 -14.38
N GLU A 563 7.29 -7.90 -15.56
CA GLU A 563 7.91 -9.00 -16.32
C GLU A 563 9.22 -8.55 -16.99
N ALA A 564 9.26 -7.35 -17.57
CA ALA A 564 10.44 -6.80 -18.25
C ALA A 564 11.56 -6.34 -17.29
N ASP A 565 11.21 -5.84 -16.10
CA ASP A 565 12.13 -5.41 -15.04
C ASP A 565 11.64 -5.97 -13.68
N PRO A 566 11.97 -7.24 -13.37
CA PRO A 566 11.48 -7.91 -12.17
C PRO A 566 11.94 -7.24 -10.87
N VAL A 567 10.95 -6.88 -10.03
CA VAL A 567 11.17 -6.36 -8.67
C VAL A 567 10.75 -7.45 -7.67
N PRO A 568 11.70 -8.16 -7.02
CA PRO A 568 11.39 -9.27 -6.12
C PRO A 568 10.41 -8.90 -5.00
N GLU A 569 10.51 -7.67 -4.49
CA GLU A 569 9.66 -7.13 -3.42
C GLU A 569 8.21 -6.93 -3.88
N LEU A 570 7.96 -6.76 -5.18
CA LEU A 570 6.62 -6.65 -5.77
C LEU A 570 6.07 -7.99 -6.30
N ALA A 571 6.79 -9.11 -6.17
CA ALA A 571 6.31 -10.44 -6.60
C ALA A 571 5.02 -10.90 -5.89
N PHE A 572 4.69 -10.31 -4.72
CA PHE A 572 3.37 -10.43 -4.12
C PHE A 572 2.27 -9.71 -4.93
N LEU A 573 2.50 -8.45 -5.31
CA LEU A 573 1.56 -7.67 -6.10
C LEU A 573 1.30 -8.32 -7.47
N THR A 574 2.35 -8.83 -8.14
CA THR A 574 2.20 -9.56 -9.42
C THR A 574 1.21 -10.72 -9.29
N ARG A 575 1.31 -11.53 -8.23
CA ARG A 575 0.38 -12.66 -8.00
C ARG A 575 -1.05 -12.20 -7.73
N VAL A 576 -1.22 -11.12 -6.95
CA VAL A 576 -2.54 -10.50 -6.70
C VAL A 576 -3.17 -9.96 -7.98
N LEU A 577 -2.39 -9.30 -8.84
CA LEU A 577 -2.86 -8.77 -10.13
C LEU A 577 -3.09 -9.86 -11.19
N THR A 578 -2.61 -11.09 -10.98
CA THR A 578 -2.87 -12.23 -11.88
C THR A 578 -4.08 -13.06 -11.44
N SER A 579 -4.34 -13.23 -10.13
CA SER A 579 -5.43 -14.10 -9.64
C SER A 579 -6.84 -13.53 -9.94
N PRO A 580 -7.72 -14.27 -10.66
CA PRO A 580 -9.10 -13.87 -10.90
C PRO A 580 -9.92 -13.61 -9.63
N THR A 581 -9.62 -14.34 -8.56
CA THR A 581 -10.27 -14.17 -7.25
C THR A 581 -9.88 -12.83 -6.60
N ALA A 582 -8.59 -12.49 -6.61
CA ALA A 582 -8.09 -11.26 -5.99
C ALA A 582 -8.43 -9.99 -6.80
N LEU A 583 -8.63 -10.10 -8.12
CA LEU A 583 -9.07 -8.97 -8.95
C LEU A 583 -10.44 -8.42 -8.55
N LYS A 584 -11.37 -9.27 -8.10
CA LYS A 584 -12.70 -8.83 -7.63
C LYS A 584 -12.62 -8.03 -6.33
N LEU A 585 -11.67 -8.36 -5.45
CA LEU A 585 -11.35 -7.56 -4.27
C LEU A 585 -10.82 -6.18 -4.68
N CYS A 586 -9.92 -6.12 -5.66
CA CYS A 586 -9.44 -4.85 -6.21
C CYS A 586 -10.59 -4.03 -6.83
N GLU A 587 -11.44 -4.65 -7.66
CA GLU A 587 -12.61 -4.00 -8.28
C GLU A 587 -13.57 -3.40 -7.23
N ALA A 588 -13.96 -4.19 -6.21
CA ALA A 588 -14.81 -3.70 -5.12
C ALA A 588 -14.15 -2.56 -4.34
N THR A 589 -12.85 -2.67 -4.05
CA THR A 589 -12.07 -1.65 -3.32
C THR A 589 -11.97 -0.34 -4.11
N LEU A 590 -11.77 -0.39 -5.43
CA LEU A 590 -11.54 0.79 -6.28
C LEU A 590 -12.84 1.46 -6.73
N THR A 591 -13.94 0.71 -6.88
CA THR A 591 -15.26 1.25 -7.24
C THR A 591 -16.08 1.72 -6.02
N GLY A 592 -15.69 1.28 -4.83
CA GLY A 592 -16.39 1.55 -3.57
C GLY A 592 -16.63 3.04 -3.24
N PRO A 593 -17.72 3.35 -2.51
CA PRO A 593 -17.93 4.64 -1.86
C PRO A 593 -16.80 5.05 -0.91
N ALA A 594 -16.84 6.31 -0.50
CA ALA A 594 -16.06 6.78 0.64
C ALA A 594 -16.56 6.07 1.90
N ALA A 595 -15.64 5.65 2.79
CA ALA A 595 -16.02 5.14 4.09
C ALA A 595 -16.37 6.29 5.04
N GLU A 596 -17.53 6.20 5.66
CA GLU A 596 -18.06 7.21 6.59
C GLU A 596 -17.71 6.81 8.03
N GLY A 597 -17.47 7.79 8.89
CA GLY A 597 -16.86 7.58 10.20
C GLY A 597 -17.28 8.62 11.22
N GLU A 598 -18.57 9.00 11.27
CA GLU A 598 -19.09 10.04 12.15
C GLU A 598 -18.83 9.75 13.63
N ARG A 599 -19.01 8.51 14.08
CA ARG A 599 -18.72 8.07 15.45
C ARG A 599 -17.22 8.11 15.74
N THR A 600 -16.40 7.62 14.80
CA THR A 600 -14.93 7.73 14.91
C THR A 600 -14.47 9.18 15.00
N ALA A 601 -15.04 10.08 14.20
CA ALA A 601 -14.72 11.51 14.23
C ALA A 601 -15.14 12.17 15.56
N ALA A 602 -16.36 11.88 16.04
CA ALA A 602 -16.87 12.38 17.32
C ALA A 602 -16.02 11.90 18.51
N LEU A 603 -15.59 10.63 18.51
CA LEU A 603 -14.68 10.08 19.52
C LEU A 603 -13.31 10.77 19.49
N VAL A 604 -12.74 10.98 18.29
CA VAL A 604 -11.45 11.65 18.10
C VAL A 604 -11.50 13.09 18.61
N GLU A 605 -12.59 13.82 18.35
CA GLU A 605 -12.81 15.16 18.89
C GLU A 605 -12.99 15.15 20.43
N ALA A 606 -13.88 14.29 20.95
CA ALA A 606 -14.20 14.22 22.38
C ALA A 606 -12.97 13.88 23.25
N LEU A 607 -12.07 13.02 22.75
CA LEU A 607 -10.83 12.65 23.43
C LEU A 607 -9.65 13.57 23.13
N GLY A 608 -9.84 14.64 22.34
CA GLY A 608 -8.78 15.59 21.97
C GLY A 608 -7.62 14.94 21.19
N LEU A 609 -7.89 13.85 20.47
CA LEU A 609 -6.91 13.18 19.63
C LEU A 609 -6.63 14.00 18.37
N PRO A 610 -5.47 13.83 17.69
CA PRO A 610 -5.24 14.49 16.41
C PRO A 610 -6.33 14.08 15.40
N PRO A 611 -6.99 15.05 14.74
CA PRO A 611 -8.05 14.75 13.79
C PRO A 611 -7.52 13.91 12.62
N ALA A 612 -8.42 13.17 11.98
CA ALA A 612 -8.11 12.53 10.71
C ALA A 612 -7.63 13.58 9.71
N ALA A 613 -6.45 13.35 9.14
CA ALA A 613 -5.91 14.15 8.04
C ALA A 613 -5.81 13.25 6.80
N ARG A 614 -5.83 13.87 5.61
CA ARG A 614 -5.50 13.17 4.37
C ARG A 614 -4.11 12.56 4.47
N TYR A 615 -3.97 11.32 4.03
CA TYR A 615 -2.68 10.68 3.88
C TYR A 615 -2.01 11.15 2.57
N ASP A 616 -1.71 12.44 2.51
CA ASP A 616 -1.15 13.14 1.34
C ASP A 616 0.35 12.85 1.13
N ALA A 617 0.95 13.43 0.09
CA ALA A 617 2.38 13.26 -0.20
C ALA A 617 3.33 13.77 0.91
N GLN A 618 2.88 14.69 1.78
CA GLN A 618 3.67 15.14 2.93
C GLN A 618 3.59 14.12 4.08
N ALA A 619 2.43 13.53 4.34
CA ALA A 619 2.24 12.45 5.30
C ALA A 619 2.93 11.15 4.85
N GLN A 620 2.88 10.85 3.55
CA GLN A 620 3.55 9.72 2.90
C GLN A 620 5.06 9.93 2.70
N LEU A 621 5.58 11.15 2.89
CA LEU A 621 6.96 11.52 2.54
C LEU A 621 8.02 10.58 3.12
N ARG A 622 7.88 10.23 4.41
CA ARG A 622 8.77 9.27 5.07
C ARG A 622 8.60 7.84 4.57
N THR A 623 7.39 7.49 4.15
CA THR A 623 7.08 6.18 3.56
C THR A 623 7.67 6.08 2.15
N PHE A 624 7.60 7.13 1.31
CA PHE A 624 8.26 7.16 0.00
C PHE A 624 9.78 7.13 0.09
N GLU A 625 10.38 7.91 1.00
CA GLU A 625 11.81 7.81 1.34
C GLU A 625 12.18 6.36 1.68
N ARG A 626 11.36 5.70 2.51
CA ARG A 626 11.63 4.33 2.96
C ARG A 626 11.38 3.28 1.88
N LEU A 627 10.35 3.42 1.06
CA LEU A 627 10.09 2.55 -0.09
C LEU A 627 11.24 2.64 -1.11
N ALA A 628 11.90 3.78 -1.23
CA ALA A 628 13.08 3.91 -2.07
C ALA A 628 14.34 3.31 -1.44
N ASP A 629 14.56 3.47 -0.13
CA ASP A 629 15.61 2.73 0.60
C ASP A 629 15.46 1.20 0.41
N ASP A 630 14.21 0.73 0.41
CA ASP A 630 13.83 -0.69 0.31
C ASP A 630 13.63 -1.16 -1.15
N GLY A 631 14.02 -0.37 -2.16
CA GLY A 631 14.00 -0.73 -3.59
C GLY A 631 12.63 -0.74 -4.29
N LEU A 632 11.54 -0.62 -3.51
CA LEU A 632 10.14 -0.65 -3.95
C LEU A 632 9.72 0.57 -4.78
N ALA A 633 10.24 1.76 -4.48
CA ALA A 633 9.92 3.00 -5.18
C ALA A 633 11.17 3.67 -5.77
N ARG A 634 10.98 4.51 -6.80
CA ARG A 634 12.04 5.37 -7.36
C ARG A 634 11.71 6.83 -7.09
N LEU A 635 12.42 7.42 -6.12
CA LEU A 635 12.40 8.87 -5.93
C LEU A 635 12.86 9.58 -7.22
N PRO A 636 12.37 10.79 -7.51
CA PRO A 636 12.80 11.56 -8.67
C PRO A 636 14.32 11.81 -8.63
N ASP A 637 15.02 11.41 -9.70
CA ASP A 637 16.47 11.57 -9.83
C ASP A 637 16.81 12.76 -10.76
N LYS A 638 18.02 13.30 -10.63
CA LYS A 638 18.58 14.34 -11.50
C LYS A 638 18.64 13.97 -12.99
N ASP A 639 18.67 12.67 -13.29
CA ASP A 639 18.72 12.11 -14.65
C ASP A 639 17.30 11.86 -15.23
N ASP A 640 16.24 12.07 -14.44
CA ASP A 640 14.85 12.10 -14.94
C ASP A 640 14.57 13.40 -15.71
N GLN A 641 13.51 13.43 -16.53
CA GLN A 641 13.13 14.68 -17.20
C GLN A 641 12.74 15.75 -16.19
N PRO A 642 13.28 16.98 -16.29
CA PRO A 642 13.03 18.01 -15.31
C PRO A 642 11.58 18.47 -15.32
N TYR A 643 10.97 18.52 -14.14
CA TYR A 643 9.63 19.07 -13.94
C TYR A 643 9.58 20.55 -14.31
N LEU A 644 10.59 21.31 -13.86
CA LEU A 644 10.75 22.73 -14.08
C LEU A 644 12.22 23.05 -14.35
N TRP A 645 12.50 23.92 -15.33
CA TRP A 645 13.85 24.40 -15.59
C TRP A 645 13.85 25.85 -16.09
N PHE A 646 14.97 26.53 -15.89
CA PHE A 646 15.21 27.88 -16.40
C PHE A 646 16.71 28.05 -16.68
N THR A 647 17.04 28.97 -17.58
CA THR A 647 18.43 29.32 -17.86
C THR A 647 18.92 30.41 -16.91
N GLU A 648 20.20 30.43 -16.59
CA GLU A 648 20.87 31.53 -15.91
C GLU A 648 22.19 31.81 -16.63
N THR A 649 22.34 33.02 -17.15
CA THR A 649 23.64 33.51 -17.64
C THR A 649 24.25 34.41 -16.57
N THR A 650 25.54 34.22 -16.27
CA THR A 650 26.31 35.13 -15.42
C THR A 650 27.60 35.54 -16.12
N GLU A 651 28.03 36.78 -15.89
CA GLU A 651 29.23 37.35 -16.46
C GLU A 651 30.05 38.08 -15.40
N GLY A 652 31.37 38.01 -15.48
CA GLY A 652 32.25 38.76 -14.58
C GLY A 652 33.72 38.45 -14.82
N THR A 653 34.50 38.47 -13.74
CA THR A 653 35.97 38.30 -13.84
C THR A 653 36.55 37.45 -12.71
N VAL A 654 37.53 36.63 -13.06
CA VAL A 654 38.36 35.83 -12.14
C VAL A 654 39.82 36.26 -12.17
N ARG A 655 40.55 35.98 -11.09
CA ARG A 655 41.99 36.27 -10.93
C ARG A 655 42.71 35.07 -10.30
N PRO A 656 44.00 34.84 -10.62
CA PRO A 656 44.85 33.90 -9.90
C PRO A 656 44.96 34.24 -8.40
N LEU A 657 44.87 33.22 -7.55
CA LEU A 657 45.05 33.38 -6.10
C LEU A 657 46.52 33.62 -5.71
N ASP A 658 47.47 33.18 -6.55
CA ASP A 658 48.91 33.32 -6.34
C ASP A 658 49.47 34.74 -6.60
N GLY A 659 48.59 35.75 -6.76
CA GLY A 659 48.98 37.17 -6.90
C GLY A 659 49.47 37.60 -8.29
N GLY A 660 49.37 36.74 -9.31
CA GLY A 660 49.76 37.04 -10.69
C GLY A 660 48.71 37.81 -11.51
N ARG A 661 49.12 38.90 -12.17
CA ARG A 661 48.34 39.87 -12.97
C ARG A 661 47.18 40.57 -12.22
N THR A 662 47.18 41.90 -12.28
CA THR A 662 46.21 42.79 -11.63
C THR A 662 44.84 42.83 -12.31
N ASP A 663 44.81 42.58 -13.61
CA ASP A 663 43.59 42.69 -14.43
C ASP A 663 42.82 41.36 -14.41
N GLY A 664 41.53 41.43 -14.09
CA GLY A 664 40.66 40.25 -14.04
C GLY A 664 40.39 39.70 -15.44
N ALA A 665 40.57 38.40 -15.62
CA ALA A 665 40.22 37.72 -16.86
C ALA A 665 38.69 37.53 -16.94
N PRO A 666 38.07 37.66 -18.11
CA PRO A 666 36.63 37.43 -18.28
C PRO A 666 36.28 35.97 -17.94
N CYS A 667 35.11 35.79 -17.33
CA CYS A 667 34.59 34.49 -16.96
C CYS A 667 33.06 34.57 -17.01
N SER A 668 32.43 33.68 -17.76
CA SER A 668 30.97 33.61 -17.93
C SER A 668 30.47 32.19 -17.73
N MET A 669 29.22 32.07 -17.29
CA MET A 669 28.58 30.78 -17.05
C MET A 669 27.19 30.82 -17.69
N SER A 670 26.94 29.91 -18.62
CA SER A 670 25.64 29.72 -19.26
C SER A 670 25.07 28.40 -18.76
N LEU A 671 24.24 28.49 -17.73
CA LEU A 671 23.70 27.36 -16.99
C LEU A 671 22.22 27.13 -17.31
N THR A 672 21.80 25.88 -17.22
CA THR A 672 20.40 25.50 -17.05
C THR A 672 20.25 24.95 -15.64
N LEU A 673 19.43 25.62 -14.83
CA LEU A 673 19.03 25.14 -13.52
C LEU A 673 17.72 24.37 -13.69
N SER A 674 17.68 23.17 -13.15
CA SER A 674 16.53 22.28 -13.27
C SER A 674 16.14 21.67 -11.93
N LEU A 675 14.86 21.35 -11.82
CA LEU A 675 14.26 20.66 -10.69
C LEU A 675 13.59 19.40 -11.24
N ALA A 676 14.07 18.22 -10.82
CA ALA A 676 13.42 16.95 -11.14
C ALA A 676 12.08 16.82 -10.40
N SER A 677 11.97 17.38 -9.18
CA SER A 677 10.77 17.28 -8.36
C SER A 677 10.61 18.38 -7.32
N MET A 678 9.36 18.64 -6.93
CA MET A 678 9.06 19.44 -5.74
C MET A 678 9.56 18.78 -4.45
N TYR A 679 9.76 17.45 -4.41
CA TYR A 679 10.45 16.76 -3.31
C TYR A 679 11.89 17.29 -3.11
N GLN A 680 12.68 17.34 -4.19
CA GLN A 680 14.06 17.86 -4.19
C GLN A 680 14.13 19.31 -3.66
N LEU A 681 13.13 20.12 -4.00
CA LEU A 681 12.99 21.50 -3.53
C LEU A 681 12.72 21.58 -2.02
N VAL A 682 11.73 20.82 -1.52
CA VAL A 682 11.24 20.92 -0.14
C VAL A 682 12.19 20.23 0.85
N ARG A 683 12.79 19.09 0.47
CA ARG A 683 13.72 18.33 1.31
C ARG A 683 15.16 18.80 1.21
N GLU A 684 15.71 18.83 0.00
CA GLU A 684 17.14 19.05 -0.22
C GLU A 684 17.45 20.54 -0.41
N ARG A 685 16.42 21.35 -0.70
CA ARG A 685 16.54 22.75 -1.18
C ARG A 685 17.51 22.86 -2.36
N ARG A 686 17.55 21.82 -3.21
CA ARG A 686 18.57 21.64 -4.25
C ARG A 686 17.97 21.81 -5.64
N LEU A 687 18.80 22.28 -6.56
CA LEU A 687 18.56 22.33 -8.00
C LEU A 687 19.72 21.61 -8.69
N ASP A 688 19.42 20.86 -9.74
CA ASP A 688 20.44 20.30 -10.63
C ASP A 688 20.91 21.38 -11.61
N VAL A 689 22.19 21.33 -11.98
CA VAL A 689 22.80 22.28 -12.90
C VAL A 689 23.50 21.56 -14.03
N THR A 690 23.14 21.95 -15.25
CA THR A 690 23.86 21.61 -16.49
C THR A 690 24.28 22.90 -17.20
N GLY A 691 25.10 22.79 -18.25
CA GLY A 691 25.51 23.94 -19.06
C GLY A 691 27.02 24.04 -19.25
N ARG A 692 27.52 25.27 -19.45
CA ARG A 692 28.93 25.56 -19.76
C ARG A 692 29.48 26.74 -18.97
N VAL A 693 30.78 26.70 -18.73
CA VAL A 693 31.57 27.72 -18.05
C VAL A 693 32.71 28.12 -18.99
N ASP A 694 32.68 29.35 -19.49
CA ASP A 694 33.70 29.91 -20.38
C ASP A 694 34.56 30.91 -19.58
N CYS A 695 35.72 30.44 -19.15
CA CYS A 695 36.66 31.22 -18.34
C CYS A 695 38.10 30.94 -18.84
N PRO A 696 38.59 31.70 -19.84
CA PRO A 696 39.87 31.45 -20.52
C PRO A 696 41.12 31.42 -19.62
N ALA A 697 41.02 31.94 -18.39
CA ALA A 697 42.08 31.84 -17.38
C ALA A 697 42.17 30.45 -16.70
N ALA A 698 41.12 29.63 -16.76
CA ALA A 698 41.12 28.25 -16.31
C ALA A 698 41.53 27.32 -17.47
N HIS A 699 40.82 27.42 -18.59
CA HIS A 699 41.01 26.58 -19.77
C HIS A 699 40.64 27.38 -21.04
N PRO A 700 41.38 27.29 -22.16
CA PRO A 700 41.15 28.11 -23.35
C PRO A 700 39.84 27.81 -24.10
N GLU A 701 39.24 26.64 -23.86
CA GLU A 701 37.92 26.27 -24.41
C GLU A 701 36.87 26.11 -23.28
N PRO A 702 35.57 26.33 -23.58
CA PRO A 702 34.50 26.24 -22.57
C PRO A 702 34.43 24.88 -21.88
N LEU A 703 34.40 24.91 -20.55
CA LEU A 703 34.24 23.74 -19.70
C LEU A 703 32.76 23.34 -19.65
N THR A 704 32.45 22.05 -19.78
CA THR A 704 31.07 21.54 -19.69
C THR A 704 30.77 21.00 -18.29
N VAL A 705 29.61 21.32 -17.73
CA VAL A 705 29.17 20.80 -16.43
C VAL A 705 28.83 19.32 -16.56
N VAL A 706 29.57 18.45 -15.87
CA VAL A 706 29.34 16.98 -15.80
C VAL A 706 28.43 16.62 -14.63
N ARG A 707 28.54 17.36 -13.53
CA ARG A 707 27.63 17.29 -12.39
C ARG A 707 27.58 18.67 -11.75
N GLY A 708 26.40 19.21 -11.53
CA GLY A 708 26.24 20.50 -10.90
C GLY A 708 25.06 20.51 -9.95
N ASP A 709 25.27 21.11 -8.78
CA ASP A 709 24.30 21.20 -7.69
C ASP A 709 24.22 22.65 -7.20
N VAL A 710 23.01 23.18 -7.01
CA VAL A 710 22.76 24.47 -6.35
C VAL A 710 21.86 24.29 -5.14
N TRP A 711 22.33 24.70 -3.96
CA TRP A 711 21.52 24.71 -2.73
C TRP A 711 21.00 26.10 -2.42
N VAL A 712 19.70 26.19 -2.13
CA VAL A 712 19.00 27.37 -1.63
C VAL A 712 18.99 27.33 -0.10
N ARG A 713 19.57 28.35 0.54
CA ARG A 713 19.76 28.44 2.00
C ARG A 713 20.32 27.14 2.62
N PRO A 714 21.54 26.70 2.23
CA PRO A 714 22.15 25.45 2.70
C PRO A 714 22.23 25.36 4.24
N ASP A 715 22.56 26.46 4.92
CA ASP A 715 22.64 26.57 6.38
C ASP A 715 21.40 27.29 6.97
N GLU A 716 20.25 27.16 6.32
CA GLU A 716 19.04 27.98 6.57
C GLU A 716 19.31 29.51 6.48
N GLY A 717 20.36 29.93 5.78
CA GLY A 717 20.82 31.33 5.79
C GLY A 717 21.27 31.83 7.17
N ILE A 718 21.52 30.94 8.13
CA ILE A 718 22.20 31.26 9.39
C ILE A 718 23.67 31.53 9.04
N PRO A 719 24.26 32.65 9.49
CA PRO A 719 25.65 32.95 9.22
C PRO A 719 26.53 32.08 10.13
N HIS A 720 27.70 31.65 9.64
CA HIS A 720 28.71 31.01 10.49
C HIS A 720 29.03 31.88 11.72
N ARG A 721 29.42 31.26 12.84
CA ARG A 721 29.70 31.96 14.11
C ARG A 721 30.59 33.19 13.88
N HIS A 722 30.14 34.35 14.37
CA HIS A 722 30.78 35.67 14.22
C HIS A 722 30.78 36.29 12.81
N GLY A 723 30.07 35.70 11.83
CA GLY A 723 29.91 36.25 10.49
C GLY A 723 28.73 37.23 10.31
N THR A 724 28.90 38.17 9.37
CA THR A 724 27.84 39.11 8.89
C THR A 724 27.33 38.79 7.48
N LYS A 725 27.92 37.78 6.81
CA LYS A 725 27.46 37.26 5.52
C LYS A 725 26.46 36.12 5.78
N HIS A 726 25.24 36.23 5.28
CA HIS A 726 24.25 35.16 5.35
C HIS A 726 24.20 34.43 3.99
N GLN A 727 24.39 33.12 3.96
CA GLN A 727 24.48 32.38 2.69
C GLN A 727 23.08 32.13 2.09
N LEU A 728 22.87 32.62 0.86
CA LEU A 728 21.62 32.52 0.12
C LEU A 728 21.64 31.33 -0.84
N LEU A 729 22.68 31.23 -1.68
CA LEU A 729 22.88 30.13 -2.62
C LEU A 729 24.30 29.58 -2.49
N ARG A 730 24.47 28.28 -2.77
CA ARG A 730 25.75 27.60 -2.97
C ARG A 730 25.70 26.84 -4.29
N TYR A 731 26.63 27.08 -5.20
CA TYR A 731 26.82 26.35 -6.45
C TYR A 731 28.02 25.43 -6.24
N ARG A 732 27.93 24.16 -6.65
CA ARG A 732 29.07 23.24 -6.71
C ARG A 732 29.01 22.50 -8.03
N LEU A 733 29.97 22.78 -8.91
CA LEU A 733 30.03 22.21 -10.25
C LEU A 733 31.31 21.38 -10.38
N ARG A 734 31.18 20.18 -10.94
CA ARG A 734 32.27 19.39 -11.51
C ARG A 734 32.21 19.56 -13.02
N LEU A 735 33.30 20.05 -13.59
CA LEU A 735 33.42 20.50 -14.97
C LEU A 735 34.41 19.59 -15.73
N ARG A 736 34.25 19.49 -17.04
CA ARG A 736 35.15 18.77 -17.95
C ARG A 736 35.50 19.62 -19.17
N ALA A 737 36.80 19.73 -19.46
CA ALA A 737 37.33 20.30 -20.70
C ALA A 737 37.22 19.29 -21.87
N GLN A 738 37.34 19.75 -23.12
CA GLN A 738 37.24 18.86 -24.29
C GLN A 738 38.36 17.81 -24.37
N ASP A 739 39.54 18.12 -23.83
CA ASP A 739 40.68 17.21 -23.70
C ASP A 739 40.52 16.15 -22.59
N GLY A 740 39.43 16.24 -21.82
CA GLY A 740 39.11 15.35 -20.70
C GLY A 740 39.55 15.85 -19.32
N GLU A 741 40.27 16.99 -19.22
CA GLU A 741 40.69 17.54 -17.93
C GLU A 741 39.49 17.88 -17.04
N LEU A 742 39.59 17.53 -15.74
CA LEU A 742 38.51 17.70 -14.77
C LEU A 742 38.80 18.86 -13.82
N TRP A 743 37.80 19.72 -13.67
CA TRP A 743 37.83 20.94 -12.88
C TRP A 743 36.66 20.96 -11.90
N TRP A 744 36.77 21.79 -10.87
CA TRP A 744 35.66 22.12 -9.98
C TRP A 744 35.48 23.64 -9.90
N LEU A 745 34.23 24.05 -9.69
CA LEU A 745 33.84 25.43 -9.40
C LEU A 745 32.93 25.42 -8.17
N GLU A 746 33.25 26.22 -7.16
CA GLU A 746 32.37 26.50 -6.03
C GLU A 746 31.94 27.97 -6.05
N GLY A 747 30.64 28.22 -5.95
CA GLY A 747 30.06 29.57 -6.03
C GLY A 747 29.21 29.87 -4.80
N HIS A 748 29.33 31.07 -4.24
CA HIS A 748 28.59 31.49 -3.05
C HIS A 748 27.90 32.83 -3.25
N LYS A 749 26.61 32.88 -2.92
CA LYS A 749 25.78 34.09 -2.94
C LYS A 749 25.42 34.47 -1.51
N TYR A 750 25.65 35.72 -1.12
CA TYR A 750 25.48 36.17 0.26
C TYR A 750 24.59 37.41 0.38
N ALA A 751 23.71 37.42 1.38
CA ALA A 751 23.07 38.65 1.88
C ALA A 751 24.00 39.38 2.87
N ARG A 752 23.99 40.72 2.82
CA ARG A 752 24.61 41.61 3.81
C ARG A 752 23.71 42.83 4.04
N ALA A 753 23.75 43.40 5.23
CA ALA A 753 23.04 44.65 5.52
C ALA A 753 23.84 45.88 5.02
N ARG A 754 23.64 46.26 3.75
CA ARG A 754 24.16 47.50 3.14
C ARG A 754 23.15 48.08 2.16
N ARG A 755 23.27 49.38 1.82
CA ARG A 755 22.35 50.11 0.93
C ARG A 755 22.23 49.51 -0.48
N ASP A 756 23.27 48.85 -0.98
CA ASP A 756 23.34 48.34 -2.36
C ASP A 756 22.67 46.96 -2.54
N LEU A 757 21.46 46.78 -2.01
CA LEU A 757 20.76 45.49 -1.93
C LEU A 757 20.62 44.82 -3.31
N TRP A 758 20.25 45.59 -4.33
CA TRP A 758 19.94 45.10 -5.67
C TRP A 758 21.16 44.61 -6.48
N ARG A 759 22.36 45.06 -6.11
CA ARG A 759 23.62 44.55 -6.69
C ARG A 759 24.02 43.23 -6.01
N GLN A 760 23.86 43.13 -4.70
CA GLN A 760 24.19 41.94 -3.91
C GLN A 760 23.32 40.73 -4.25
N THR A 761 22.02 40.94 -4.53
CA THR A 761 21.11 39.86 -4.95
C THR A 761 21.44 39.27 -6.33
N ARG A 762 22.43 39.80 -7.04
CA ARG A 762 22.87 39.34 -8.37
C ARG A 762 24.33 38.91 -8.46
N THR A 763 25.16 39.20 -7.46
CA THR A 763 26.59 38.83 -7.42
C THR A 763 26.81 37.44 -6.81
N LEU A 764 27.58 36.61 -7.49
CA LEU A 764 28.07 35.31 -7.07
C LEU A 764 29.61 35.37 -6.94
N THR A 765 30.14 35.12 -5.76
CA THR A 765 31.59 34.92 -5.58
C THR A 765 31.92 33.50 -6.03
N VAL A 766 32.92 33.31 -6.91
CA VAL A 766 33.30 32.00 -7.46
C VAL A 766 34.77 31.69 -7.19
N GLU A 767 35.04 30.42 -6.91
CA GLU A 767 36.37 29.82 -6.81
C GLU A 767 36.45 28.64 -7.78
N LEU A 768 37.57 28.49 -8.49
CA LEU A 768 37.80 27.40 -9.44
C LEU A 768 39.15 26.73 -9.17
N GLY A 769 39.22 25.42 -9.35
CA GLY A 769 40.44 24.63 -9.23
C GLY A 769 40.38 23.34 -10.05
N ARG A 770 41.53 22.68 -10.21
CA ARG A 770 41.61 21.34 -10.80
C ARG A 770 41.08 20.29 -9.84
N GLU A 771 40.48 19.22 -10.35
CA GLU A 771 39.96 18.15 -9.49
C GLU A 771 41.05 17.54 -8.59
N GLY A 772 40.76 17.45 -7.29
CA GLY A 772 41.72 17.01 -6.25
C GLY A 772 42.69 18.09 -5.76
N GLY A 773 42.75 19.27 -6.39
CA GLY A 773 43.58 20.41 -5.99
C GLY A 773 42.81 21.54 -5.28
N PRO A 774 43.51 22.48 -4.62
CA PRO A 774 42.92 23.70 -4.07
C PRO A 774 42.42 24.64 -5.18
N ALA A 775 41.70 25.70 -4.80
CA ALA A 775 41.35 26.77 -5.72
C ALA A 775 42.63 27.43 -6.26
N THR A 776 42.65 27.71 -7.56
CA THR A 776 43.73 28.45 -8.23
C THR A 776 43.24 29.81 -8.74
N LEU A 777 41.93 29.95 -8.96
CA LEU A 777 41.28 31.17 -9.42
C LEU A 777 40.14 31.55 -8.46
N ALA A 778 39.96 32.85 -8.23
CA ALA A 778 38.79 33.38 -7.52
C ALA A 778 38.27 34.67 -8.18
N GLY A 779 36.97 34.94 -8.07
CA GLY A 779 36.35 36.08 -8.73
C GLY A 779 34.92 36.38 -8.30
N GLU A 780 34.30 37.30 -9.02
CA GLU A 780 32.88 37.61 -8.91
C GLU A 780 32.26 37.58 -10.32
N VAL A 781 31.14 36.86 -10.45
CA VAL A 781 30.26 36.88 -11.62
C VAL A 781 28.89 37.40 -11.22
N VAL A 782 28.16 38.00 -12.16
CA VAL A 782 26.91 38.70 -11.89
C VAL A 782 25.87 38.29 -12.95
N VAL A 783 24.65 37.95 -12.52
CA VAL A 783 23.51 37.78 -13.44
C VAL A 783 23.20 39.14 -14.08
N PRO A 784 23.14 39.33 -15.41
CA PRO A 784 22.79 40.61 -16.04
C PRO A 784 21.43 41.19 -15.59
N ALA A 785 21.21 42.49 -15.81
CA ALA A 785 20.10 43.22 -15.18
C ALA A 785 18.79 43.07 -15.95
N ASP A 786 18.94 43.17 -17.26
CA ASP A 786 18.03 42.94 -18.36
C ASP A 786 17.67 41.45 -18.54
N SER A 787 18.57 40.52 -18.18
CA SER A 787 18.30 39.10 -18.29
C SER A 787 17.51 38.52 -17.10
N TYR A 788 17.61 39.10 -15.89
CA TYR A 788 17.03 38.51 -14.67
C TYR A 788 15.54 38.15 -14.77
N VAL A 789 14.68 39.07 -15.21
CA VAL A 789 13.23 38.83 -15.34
C VAL A 789 12.93 37.88 -16.50
N ARG A 790 13.58 38.11 -17.64
CA ARG A 790 13.45 37.30 -18.85
C ARG A 790 13.81 35.83 -18.60
N ASP A 791 14.86 35.57 -17.84
CA ASP A 791 15.44 34.25 -17.67
C ASP A 791 14.83 33.52 -16.46
N GLN A 792 14.68 34.20 -15.31
CA GLN A 792 14.29 33.57 -14.04
C GLN A 792 12.81 33.72 -13.67
N VAL A 793 12.01 34.47 -14.44
CA VAL A 793 10.55 34.62 -14.23
C VAL A 793 9.78 34.18 -15.48
N ASP A 794 10.04 34.83 -16.62
CA ASP A 794 9.32 34.51 -17.87
C ASP A 794 9.84 33.21 -18.50
N GLY A 795 11.18 33.06 -18.52
CA GLY A 795 11.93 31.95 -19.10
C GLY A 795 11.82 30.62 -18.36
N ILE A 796 11.09 30.57 -17.24
CA ILE A 796 10.75 29.30 -16.58
C ILE A 796 9.98 28.42 -17.57
N GLN A 797 10.50 27.24 -17.84
CA GLN A 797 9.84 26.19 -18.60
C GLN A 797 9.41 25.08 -17.63
N VAL A 798 8.31 24.41 -17.97
CA VAL A 798 7.71 23.35 -17.17
C VAL A 798 7.35 22.22 -18.12
N ALA A 799 7.45 20.97 -17.66
CA ALA A 799 7.37 19.78 -18.51
C ALA A 799 6.21 19.84 -19.53
N PRO A 800 6.47 19.56 -20.83
CA PRO A 800 5.55 19.92 -21.91
C PRO A 800 4.25 19.11 -21.88
N HIS A 801 4.24 17.94 -21.25
CA HIS A 801 3.08 17.06 -21.12
C HIS A 801 1.99 17.59 -20.17
N LEU A 802 2.29 18.58 -19.32
CA LEU A 802 1.34 19.15 -18.37
C LEU A 802 0.29 20.07 -19.03
N THR A 803 -0.90 20.14 -18.46
CA THR A 803 -1.96 21.06 -18.92
C THR A 803 -1.57 22.54 -18.70
N GLY A 804 -2.29 23.45 -19.37
CA GLY A 804 -2.07 24.89 -19.21
C GLY A 804 -2.34 25.42 -17.79
N GLN A 805 -3.17 24.72 -16.99
CA GLN A 805 -3.43 25.08 -15.60
C GLN A 805 -2.29 24.61 -14.68
N GLU A 806 -1.85 23.36 -14.82
CA GLU A 806 -0.73 22.81 -14.06
C GLU A 806 0.57 23.59 -14.31
N LYS A 807 0.86 23.95 -15.56
CA LYS A 807 2.02 24.80 -15.91
C LYS A 807 2.00 26.15 -15.19
N ARG A 808 0.81 26.76 -15.01
CA ARG A 808 0.67 28.01 -14.24
C ARG A 808 0.84 27.78 -12.73
N ALA A 809 0.25 26.71 -12.20
CA ALA A 809 0.38 26.33 -10.79
C ALA A 809 1.85 26.05 -10.42
N ALA A 810 2.57 25.26 -11.23
CA ALA A 810 3.99 24.96 -11.07
C ALA A 810 4.85 26.24 -10.97
N LYS A 811 4.68 27.16 -11.93
CA LYS A 811 5.37 28.46 -11.93
C LYS A 811 5.06 29.29 -10.68
N LEU A 812 3.79 29.38 -10.29
CA LEU A 812 3.38 30.13 -9.10
C LEU A 812 3.96 29.54 -7.81
N THR A 813 3.91 28.21 -7.65
CA THR A 813 4.47 27.52 -6.48
C THR A 813 5.98 27.72 -6.38
N TRP A 814 6.72 27.59 -7.49
CA TRP A 814 8.15 27.88 -7.54
C TRP A 814 8.46 29.33 -7.15
N LEU A 815 7.82 30.31 -7.79
CA LEU A 815 8.06 31.73 -7.53
C LEU A 815 7.72 32.12 -6.08
N ALA A 816 6.63 31.59 -5.53
CA ALA A 816 6.24 31.80 -4.14
C ALA A 816 7.24 31.18 -3.15
N TRP A 817 7.66 29.94 -3.37
CA TRP A 817 8.63 29.25 -2.52
C TRP A 817 10.01 29.93 -2.56
N PHE A 818 10.54 30.18 -3.76
CA PHE A 818 11.86 30.77 -3.94
C PHE A 818 11.89 32.22 -3.41
N GLY A 819 10.84 33.00 -3.65
CA GLY A 819 10.67 34.33 -3.10
C GLY A 819 10.62 34.34 -1.56
N LEU A 820 9.87 33.41 -0.95
CA LEU A 820 9.77 33.27 0.50
C LEU A 820 11.13 32.90 1.13
N GLU A 821 11.83 31.94 0.56
CA GLU A 821 13.14 31.49 1.06
C GLU A 821 14.18 32.60 0.92
N MET A 822 14.29 33.24 -0.24
CA MET A 822 15.20 34.38 -0.42
C MET A 822 14.84 35.55 0.52
N GLY A 823 13.55 35.82 0.73
CA GLY A 823 13.08 36.84 1.69
C GLY A 823 13.49 36.53 3.13
N ARG A 824 13.32 35.28 3.59
CA ARG A 824 13.80 34.82 4.92
C ARG A 824 15.30 35.02 5.10
N GLY A 825 16.09 34.77 4.05
CA GLY A 825 17.53 35.01 4.04
C GLY A 825 17.94 36.49 4.16
N LEU A 826 17.08 37.42 3.75
CA LEU A 826 17.30 38.87 3.86
C LEU A 826 16.84 39.46 5.20
N LEU A 827 15.77 38.94 5.80
CA LEU A 827 15.20 39.46 7.06
C LEU A 827 16.19 39.44 8.24
N GLY A 828 16.99 38.38 8.39
CA GLY A 828 17.99 38.26 9.46
C GLY A 828 19.03 39.40 9.48
N PRO A 829 19.73 39.69 8.36
CA PRO A 829 20.59 40.86 8.22
C PRO A 829 19.91 42.19 8.60
N PHE A 830 18.66 42.42 8.15
CA PHE A 830 17.92 43.65 8.47
C PHE A 830 17.54 43.75 9.94
N ALA A 831 17.09 42.66 10.57
CA ALA A 831 16.79 42.63 11.99
C ALA A 831 18.03 42.92 12.86
N ARG A 832 19.19 42.38 12.48
CA ARG A 832 20.48 42.72 13.13
C ARG A 832 20.88 44.17 12.90
N ALA A 833 20.76 44.70 11.69
CA ALA A 833 21.09 46.11 11.43
C ALA A 833 20.14 47.08 12.16
N GLY A 834 18.86 46.73 12.28
CA GLY A 834 17.90 47.44 13.12
C GLY A 834 18.26 47.37 14.61
N ALA A 835 18.67 46.21 15.10
CA ALA A 835 19.15 46.06 16.48
C ALA A 835 20.43 46.87 16.75
N ASP A 836 21.41 46.84 15.83
CA ASP A 836 22.65 47.64 15.91
C ASP A 836 22.38 49.16 15.84
N LEU A 837 21.32 49.59 15.15
CA LEU A 837 20.85 50.99 15.12
C LEU A 837 20.06 51.40 16.38
N LEU A 838 19.44 50.43 17.06
CA LEU A 838 18.68 50.63 18.30
C LEU A 838 19.52 50.38 19.57
N ASP A 839 20.78 49.92 19.43
CA ASP A 839 21.70 49.78 20.55
C ASP A 839 22.25 51.13 21.02
N LEU A 840 21.44 51.79 21.85
CA LEU A 840 21.74 53.07 22.51
C LEU A 840 22.99 53.04 23.43
N ARG A 841 23.70 51.91 23.55
CA ARG A 841 24.91 51.77 24.38
C ARG A 841 26.21 52.01 23.61
N ARG A 842 26.18 52.12 22.28
CA ARG A 842 27.37 52.50 21.49
C ARG A 842 27.65 54.00 21.60
N THR A 843 28.65 54.36 22.40
CA THR A 843 29.33 55.64 22.29
C THR A 843 29.96 55.78 20.88
N PRO A 844 29.75 56.89 20.16
CA PRO A 844 30.38 57.11 18.85
C PRO A 844 31.91 57.06 18.95
N ASN A 845 32.56 56.32 18.05
CA ASN A 845 34.01 56.31 17.96
C ASN A 845 34.48 57.53 17.14
N PRO A 846 35.57 58.24 17.51
CA PRO A 846 35.95 59.52 16.87
C PRO A 846 36.26 59.45 15.36
N THR A 847 36.43 58.25 14.81
CA THR A 847 36.76 58.02 13.39
C THR A 847 35.59 58.27 12.42
N GLU A 848 34.36 58.49 12.89
CA GLU A 848 33.20 58.77 12.01
C GLU A 848 33.01 60.25 11.65
N HIS A 849 33.81 61.18 12.18
CA HIS A 849 33.75 62.61 11.80
C HIS A 849 34.59 62.98 10.55
N HIS A 850 35.28 62.02 9.94
CA HIS A 850 36.05 62.22 8.70
C HIS A 850 35.72 61.17 7.64
N ARG A 851 34.50 61.24 7.09
CA ARG A 851 34.08 60.64 5.82
C ARG A 851 33.08 61.52 5.09
#